data_AF-A0A8G2C918-F1
#
_entry.id   AF-A0A8G2C918-F1
#
_cell.length_a   1.000
_cell.length_b   1.000
_cell.length_c   1.000
_cell.angle_alpha   90.00
_cell.angle_beta   90.00
_cell.angle_gamma   90.00
#
_symmetry.space_group_name_H-M   'P 1'
#
loop_
_entity.id
_entity.type
_entity.pdbx_description
1 polymer ?
#
loop_
_entity_poly.entity_id
_entity_poly.type
_entity_poly.pdbx_seq_one_letter_code
_entity_poly.pdbx_strand_id
1 'polypeptide(L)'
;MRNIVCNIPLLLLMLLLVAGCDYKIKETTKEYTSENQDIVAGAVVAAPLDNATVEAFINNIWMPVGFTKNGNIHFTAIDEIKKYPVMLRANAYGKGRNTKTGLLFKAELRGIMMSRDDTAYLTPVTTLAALLFQIDGSTTAAAYKAKRQVTSIVQKALGFYSFDPFTNPLGDKLLKHEVLQQAFMVALGLGEETDNSSMLNFITTLATVAQTMQKDTFLGAAKKVNPKLNSSIVEYITTQQARIVQRASALLFDKDKDPLEQEKEHIELSQEMNKIMGNDITRTELAECFVLTKLTDGCDSFTPLSTQIALPQKTATTPLHFRVSLLSNKNSVTELTSNGTKGLVPTYSGRFKISATTSAGTLNEGAPISPNNDQRVTAGNKTYTNGTEFSFFPNVTTAAIDSKHIITFTAADDSSVATTITFTVKGQDDVVIESVTSSGTSKLFAFNEGSSFAIPIGATATITEGQLAADVTPAFGTATPEEVFDTVMVQFSAPAGFAFRGENTSRRTAIVAVIPTSTDNTFTFALPSTIDIVATAPSDVGKKIIEIEVLDQKNKKVVARTSSTVYFVPQNALGDIASAVMTKHPSSVITYDKKAAGSDVLLDSFISCELKTWYDLAEVPKEEQPISPINQYPSIWKLRFDNIATGNNGFKKADGSYSTELDLQPFAFSQAGTPMEFGLSDFSNEGGTDCRQTITPFSTSDIIRLYYAFYENPQKEYLTSGSIIVMEQP
;
A
#
# COMPACT_ATOMS: atom_id res chain seq x y z
N MET A 1 50.58 -36.43 80.41
CA MET A 1 49.50 -37.45 80.44
C MET A 1 48.26 -36.84 79.78
N ARG A 2 47.64 -37.61 78.86
CA ARG A 2 46.32 -37.41 78.19
C ARG A 2 46.27 -36.31 77.11
N ASN A 3 46.14 -36.56 75.80
CA ASN A 3 45.21 -37.40 74.98
C ASN A 3 43.73 -37.10 75.27
N ILE A 4 42.75 -37.09 74.35
CA ILE A 4 42.55 -37.26 72.89
C ILE A 4 41.03 -36.92 72.70
N VAL A 5 40.56 -36.85 71.44
CA VAL A 5 39.18 -37.00 70.90
C VAL A 5 38.81 -35.72 70.13
N CYS A 6 38.96 -35.59 68.81
CA CYS A 6 38.51 -36.40 67.66
C CYS A 6 36.98 -36.51 67.54
N ASN A 7 36.38 -35.73 66.63
CA ASN A 7 35.27 -36.14 65.76
C ASN A 7 35.02 -35.09 64.66
N ILE A 8 35.52 -35.39 63.46
CA ILE A 8 35.04 -34.93 62.15
C ILE A 8 34.23 -36.14 61.64
N PRO A 9 32.98 -36.03 61.12
CA PRO A 9 32.75 -35.37 59.82
C PRO A 9 31.35 -34.76 59.58
N LEU A 10 31.21 -34.16 58.40
CA LEU A 10 29.98 -34.12 57.60
C LEU A 10 28.76 -33.37 58.19
N LEU A 11 28.68 -32.08 57.93
CA LEU A 11 27.65 -31.64 56.99
C LEU A 11 28.03 -30.30 56.36
N LEU A 12 28.34 -30.38 55.07
CA LEU A 12 28.10 -29.42 54.01
C LEU A 12 27.95 -27.94 54.43
N LEU A 13 28.85 -27.06 54.01
CA LEU A 13 28.91 -26.60 52.61
C LEU A 13 27.61 -25.90 52.21
N MET A 14 27.40 -24.71 52.79
CA MET A 14 26.70 -23.57 52.19
C MET A 14 27.07 -22.34 53.04
N LEU A 15 27.44 -21.25 52.39
CA LEU A 15 27.71 -19.92 52.97
C LEU A 15 29.11 -19.65 53.52
N LEU A 16 30.10 -20.17 52.80
CA LEU A 16 31.30 -19.39 52.50
C LEU A 16 30.91 -18.10 51.73
N LEU A 17 31.64 -17.00 52.02
CA LEU A 17 32.00 -15.93 51.08
C LEU A 17 30.98 -14.82 50.76
N VAL A 18 30.57 -14.01 51.75
CA VAL A 18 30.12 -12.61 51.49
C VAL A 18 30.51 -11.70 52.66
N ALA A 19 31.74 -11.17 52.68
CA ALA A 19 32.13 -9.94 53.41
C ALA A 19 33.65 -9.73 53.25
N GLY A 20 34.06 -9.20 52.10
CA GLY A 20 35.43 -8.84 51.81
C GLY A 20 35.55 -7.35 51.50
N CYS A 21 36.12 -6.63 52.46
CA CYS A 21 36.91 -5.39 52.35
C CYS A 21 36.32 -4.18 51.63
N ASP A 22 35.85 -3.23 52.44
CA ASP A 22 35.82 -1.80 52.16
C ASP A 22 37.17 -1.30 51.63
N TYR A 23 37.21 -0.94 50.34
CA TYR A 23 38.21 -0.02 49.79
C TYR A 23 37.58 1.37 49.70
N LYS A 24 37.95 2.26 50.63
CA LYS A 24 37.67 3.70 50.52
C LYS A 24 38.29 4.24 49.24
N ILE A 25 37.46 4.62 48.28
CA ILE A 25 37.87 5.40 47.12
C ILE A 25 38.22 6.81 47.62
N LYS A 26 39.50 7.16 47.60
CA LYS A 26 39.95 8.55 47.64
C LYS A 26 39.48 9.23 46.36
N GLU A 27 38.46 10.07 46.47
CA GLU A 27 38.23 11.15 45.50
C GLU A 27 39.49 12.01 45.46
N THR A 28 40.28 11.81 44.40
CA THR A 28 41.39 12.70 44.08
C THR A 28 40.91 13.52 42.91
N THR A 29 40.25 14.64 43.22
CA THR A 29 39.99 15.73 42.29
C THR A 29 41.36 16.26 41.85
N LYS A 30 41.87 15.75 40.73
CA LYS A 30 42.94 16.42 40.01
C LYS A 30 42.29 17.38 39.03
N GLU A 31 42.28 18.65 39.40
CA GLU A 31 42.27 19.72 38.41
C GLU A 31 43.46 19.50 37.48
N TYR A 32 43.18 19.20 36.22
CA TYR A 32 44.15 19.34 35.14
C TYR A 32 43.78 20.58 34.34
N THR A 33 44.51 21.66 34.58
CA THR A 33 44.72 22.72 33.60
C THR A 33 46.15 22.58 33.06
N SER A 34 46.30 22.03 31.85
CA SER A 34 47.31 22.46 30.85
C SER A 34 47.30 21.56 29.61
N GLU A 35 46.95 22.18 28.48
CA GLU A 35 47.58 22.06 27.16
C GLU A 35 47.74 20.69 26.48
N ASN A 36 46.89 20.49 25.45
CA ASN A 36 47.20 19.92 24.14
C ASN A 36 48.03 18.61 24.08
N GLN A 37 47.33 17.48 23.97
CA GLN A 37 47.31 16.68 22.72
C GLN A 37 46.29 15.53 22.86
N ASP A 38 45.00 15.84 23.03
CA ASP A 38 43.95 14.88 22.67
C ASP A 38 43.92 14.82 21.13
N ILE A 39 44.74 13.94 20.54
CA ILE A 39 44.77 13.77 19.09
C ILE A 39 43.50 13.02 18.68
N VAL A 40 42.54 13.76 18.11
CA VAL A 40 41.39 13.20 17.41
C VAL A 40 41.92 12.54 16.13
N ALA A 41 41.98 11.22 16.12
CA ALA A 41 42.51 10.44 15.00
C ALA A 41 41.56 9.32 14.57
N GLY A 42 40.25 9.48 14.76
CA GLY A 42 39.29 8.48 14.31
C GLY A 42 37.84 8.78 14.64
N ALA A 43 36.94 7.96 14.10
CA ALA A 43 35.51 8.04 14.38
C ALA A 43 34.85 6.65 14.38
N VAL A 44 33.76 6.53 15.12
CA VAL A 44 32.92 5.34 15.21
C VAL A 44 31.53 5.68 14.68
N VAL A 45 31.05 4.93 13.67
CA VAL A 45 29.72 5.17 13.07
C VAL A 45 28.92 3.88 12.92
N ALA A 46 27.85 3.85 13.71
CA ALA A 46 26.69 2.96 13.80
C ALA A 46 25.77 3.66 14.84
N ALA A 47 25.28 4.84 14.46
CA ALA A 47 25.13 6.02 15.32
C ALA A 47 26.45 6.53 15.95
N PRO A 48 26.64 7.84 16.17
CA PRO A 48 27.84 8.32 16.86
C PRO A 48 27.83 7.76 18.29
N LEU A 49 28.82 6.93 18.59
CA LEU A 49 28.86 6.11 19.79
C LEU A 49 29.83 6.67 20.82
N ASP A 50 29.34 6.83 22.04
CA ASP A 50 30.06 7.43 23.18
C ASP A 50 30.33 6.46 24.31
N ASN A 51 31.39 6.77 25.07
CA ASN A 51 31.82 6.01 26.24
C ASN A 51 32.22 4.55 25.94
N ALA A 52 32.58 4.22 24.70
CA ALA A 52 33.21 2.94 24.41
C ALA A 52 34.72 3.01 24.57
N THR A 53 35.28 2.01 25.24
CA THR A 53 36.72 1.76 25.24
C THR A 53 37.18 1.33 23.86
N VAL A 54 38.30 1.89 23.41
CA VAL A 54 39.00 1.53 22.18
C VAL A 54 40.29 0.80 22.55
N GLU A 55 40.49 -0.38 21.96
CA GLU A 55 41.62 -1.26 22.24
C GLU A 55 42.38 -1.58 20.93
N ALA A 56 43.69 -1.73 21.03
CA ALA A 56 44.57 -2.14 19.93
C ALA A 56 45.09 -3.56 20.16
N PHE A 57 45.23 -4.35 19.09
CA PHE A 57 45.80 -5.70 19.17
C PHE A 57 47.34 -5.63 19.06
N ILE A 58 48.03 -5.69 20.19
CA ILE A 58 49.49 -5.52 20.32
C ILE A 58 50.07 -6.77 21.00
N ASN A 59 51.14 -7.35 20.47
CA ASN A 59 51.81 -8.52 21.09
C ASN A 59 50.84 -9.68 21.44
N ASN A 60 49.86 -9.95 20.57
CA ASN A 60 48.81 -10.95 20.76
C ASN A 60 47.85 -10.71 21.94
N ILE A 61 47.80 -9.48 22.47
CA ILE A 61 46.84 -9.06 23.51
C ILE A 61 46.07 -7.82 23.06
N TRP A 62 44.85 -7.66 23.55
CA TRP A 62 44.07 -6.43 23.37
C TRP A 62 44.41 -5.45 24.48
N MET A 63 44.91 -4.28 24.12
CA MET A 63 45.33 -3.23 25.05
C MET A 63 44.46 -1.98 24.88
N PRO A 64 43.89 -1.40 25.95
CA PRO A 64 43.17 -0.13 25.88
C PRO A 64 44.08 1.01 25.43
N VAL A 65 43.68 1.72 24.38
CA VAL A 65 44.44 2.84 23.80
C VAL A 65 43.66 4.15 23.73
N GLY A 66 42.36 4.13 24.01
CA GLY A 66 41.52 5.32 24.00
C GLY A 66 40.05 5.05 24.36
N PHE A 67 39.21 6.06 24.13
CA PHE A 67 37.77 5.99 24.32
C PHE A 67 37.04 6.83 23.26
N THR A 68 35.72 6.65 23.15
CA THR A 68 34.89 7.43 22.24
C THR A 68 34.12 8.56 22.95
N LYS A 69 34.05 9.74 22.33
CA LYS A 69 33.28 10.90 22.79
C LYS A 69 32.77 11.73 21.61
N ASN A 70 31.49 12.07 21.62
CA ASN A 70 30.73 12.56 20.46
C ASN A 70 30.99 11.73 19.17
N GLY A 71 31.12 10.42 19.28
CA GLY A 71 31.47 9.50 18.19
C GLY A 71 32.93 9.54 17.74
N ASN A 72 33.74 10.52 18.17
CA ASN A 72 35.15 10.62 17.82
C ASN A 72 36.00 9.72 18.72
N ILE A 73 37.11 9.21 18.20
CA ILE A 73 38.09 8.42 18.97
C ILE A 73 39.12 9.38 19.58
N HIS A 74 39.19 9.37 20.90
CA HIS A 74 40.19 10.08 21.70
C HIS A 74 41.23 9.06 22.18
N PHE A 75 42.42 9.11 21.60
CA PHE A 75 43.51 8.22 22.02
C PHE A 75 44.20 8.77 23.26
N THR A 76 44.21 7.97 24.34
CA THR A 76 44.91 8.29 25.58
C THR A 76 46.27 7.61 25.68
N ALA A 77 46.52 6.57 24.86
CA ALA A 77 47.76 5.80 24.87
C ALA A 77 48.19 5.37 23.46
N ILE A 78 48.06 6.26 22.47
CA ILE A 78 48.49 6.00 21.08
C ILE A 78 49.97 5.60 20.98
N ASP A 79 50.79 6.12 21.91
CA ASP A 79 52.22 5.81 22.00
C ASP A 79 52.51 4.35 22.29
N GLU A 80 51.58 3.58 22.84
CA GLU A 80 51.78 2.15 23.10
C GLU A 80 51.75 1.32 21.80
N ILE A 81 51.16 1.87 20.73
CA ILE A 81 51.14 1.25 19.40
C ILE A 81 52.47 1.49 18.69
N LYS A 82 53.40 0.53 18.83
CA LYS A 82 54.75 0.60 18.22
C LYS A 82 54.87 -0.05 16.84
N LYS A 83 53.87 -0.81 16.39
CA LYS A 83 53.87 -1.52 15.11
C LYS A 83 52.57 -1.27 14.34
N TYR A 84 52.70 -1.09 13.03
CA TYR A 84 51.59 -0.87 12.10
C TYR A 84 51.74 -1.77 10.86
N PRO A 85 50.65 -2.09 10.15
CA PRO A 85 49.25 -1.81 10.49
C PRO A 85 48.82 -2.53 11.78
N VAL A 86 47.92 -1.91 12.54
CA VAL A 86 47.35 -2.49 13.76
C VAL A 86 45.85 -2.61 13.64
N MET A 87 45.28 -3.66 14.23
CA MET A 87 43.84 -3.83 14.35
C MET A 87 43.36 -3.10 15.61
N LEU A 88 42.34 -2.28 15.46
CA LEU A 88 41.62 -1.64 16.55
C LEU A 88 40.26 -2.32 16.74
N ARG A 89 39.78 -2.34 17.98
CA ARG A 89 38.38 -2.65 18.29
C ARG A 89 37.80 -1.62 19.25
N ALA A 90 36.53 -1.31 19.10
CA ALA A 90 35.75 -0.52 20.04
C ALA A 90 34.59 -1.34 20.57
N ASN A 91 34.19 -1.02 21.80
CA ASN A 91 32.95 -1.51 22.41
C ASN A 91 32.88 -3.05 22.58
N ALA A 92 34.01 -3.72 22.80
CA ALA A 92 34.08 -5.16 23.06
C ALA A 92 33.18 -5.63 24.22
N TYR A 93 32.89 -4.73 25.17
CA TYR A 93 32.07 -5.00 26.35
C TYR A 93 30.62 -4.49 26.23
N GLY A 94 30.21 -3.94 25.08
CA GLY A 94 28.85 -3.44 24.86
C GLY A 94 28.40 -2.36 25.84
N LYS A 95 29.30 -1.43 26.20
CA LYS A 95 29.05 -0.33 27.14
C LYS A 95 28.87 1.03 26.46
N GLY A 96 29.20 1.13 25.17
CA GLY A 96 29.01 2.32 24.37
C GLY A 96 27.53 2.69 24.23
N ARG A 97 27.26 3.98 24.08
CA ARG A 97 25.90 4.53 23.96
C ARG A 97 25.79 5.38 22.71
N ASN A 98 24.64 5.32 22.06
CA ASN A 98 24.29 6.27 21.02
C ASN A 98 24.21 7.69 21.64
N THR A 99 24.95 8.64 21.07
CA THR A 99 25.03 10.05 21.50
C THR A 99 23.70 10.79 21.51
N LYS A 100 22.79 10.44 20.59
CA LYS A 100 21.49 11.10 20.39
C LYS A 100 20.37 10.46 21.20
N THR A 101 20.39 9.15 21.37
CA THR A 101 19.28 8.43 22.02
C THR A 101 19.61 7.93 23.43
N GLY A 102 20.89 7.94 23.83
CA GLY A 102 21.37 7.41 25.11
C GLY A 102 21.31 5.89 25.25
N LEU A 103 20.78 5.19 24.24
CA LEU A 103 20.63 3.73 24.20
C LEU A 103 21.98 3.03 24.07
N LEU A 104 22.11 1.87 24.70
CA LEU A 104 23.33 1.07 24.62
C LEU A 104 23.46 0.44 23.24
N PHE A 105 24.62 0.60 22.63
CA PHE A 105 25.03 -0.14 21.44
C PHE A 105 25.88 -1.34 21.89
N LYS A 106 25.54 -2.55 21.46
CA LYS A 106 26.14 -3.78 21.99
C LYS A 106 27.17 -4.44 21.09
N ALA A 107 27.26 -4.06 19.82
CA ALA A 107 28.23 -4.68 18.91
C ALA A 107 29.65 -4.17 19.14
N GLU A 108 30.61 -5.10 19.03
CA GLU A 108 32.03 -4.78 18.91
C GLU A 108 32.32 -4.38 17.46
N LEU A 109 32.95 -3.22 17.26
CA LEU A 109 33.35 -2.72 15.95
C LEU A 109 34.86 -2.77 15.80
N ARG A 110 35.38 -3.11 14.62
CA ARG A 110 36.81 -3.21 14.35
C ARG A 110 37.24 -2.39 13.15
N GLY A 111 38.53 -2.09 13.07
CA GLY A 111 39.12 -1.36 11.96
C GLY A 111 40.64 -1.54 11.92
N ILE A 112 41.26 -0.95 10.90
CA ILE A 112 42.70 -1.07 10.66
C ILE A 112 43.30 0.33 10.64
N MET A 113 44.30 0.55 11.48
CA MET A 113 45.10 1.77 11.51
C MET A 113 46.44 1.49 10.82
N MET A 114 46.74 2.20 9.73
CA MET A 114 47.89 1.92 8.85
C MET A 114 49.20 2.55 9.32
N SER A 115 49.11 3.63 10.09
CA SER A 115 50.24 4.37 10.65
C SER A 115 49.77 5.16 11.86
N ARG A 116 50.72 5.71 12.63
CA ARG A 116 50.44 6.58 13.77
C ARG A 116 49.54 7.77 13.41
N ASP A 117 49.78 8.36 12.23
CA ASP A 117 49.07 9.55 11.76
C ASP A 117 47.83 9.20 10.92
N ASP A 118 47.50 7.91 10.79
CA ASP A 118 46.31 7.47 10.05
C ASP A 118 45.06 7.69 10.90
N THR A 119 43.96 8.10 10.26
CA THR A 119 42.68 8.26 10.93
C THR A 119 41.90 6.94 10.85
N ALA A 120 41.66 6.29 11.98
CA ALA A 120 41.00 4.99 12.00
C ALA A 120 39.47 5.14 12.13
N TYR A 121 38.73 4.49 11.23
CA TYR A 121 37.26 4.48 11.26
C TYR A 121 36.74 3.09 11.63
N LEU A 122 35.92 3.03 12.68
CA LEU A 122 35.33 1.80 13.20
C LEU A 122 33.84 1.78 12.87
N THR A 123 33.45 0.95 11.91
CA THR A 123 32.07 0.81 11.44
C THR A 123 31.76 -0.67 11.19
N PRO A 124 30.48 -1.05 11.04
CA PRO A 124 30.14 -2.40 10.63
C PRO A 124 30.87 -2.87 9.36
N VAL A 125 31.00 -2.00 8.36
CA VAL A 125 31.72 -2.30 7.11
C VAL A 125 33.23 -2.44 7.33
N THR A 126 33.88 -1.54 8.10
CA THR A 126 35.33 -1.63 8.35
C THR A 126 35.70 -2.80 9.26
N THR A 127 34.73 -3.33 10.03
CA THR A 127 34.89 -4.55 10.82
C THR A 127 35.16 -5.77 9.94
N LEU A 128 34.48 -5.89 8.79
CA LEU A 128 34.77 -6.94 7.81
C LEU A 128 36.19 -6.83 7.26
N ALA A 129 36.67 -5.60 6.98
CA ALA A 129 38.03 -5.37 6.52
C ALA A 129 39.07 -5.83 7.56
N ALA A 130 38.85 -5.50 8.84
CA ALA A 130 39.73 -5.90 9.94
C ALA A 130 39.81 -7.44 10.10
N LEU A 131 38.69 -8.15 9.91
CA LEU A 131 38.66 -9.61 9.97
C LEU A 131 39.39 -10.25 8.78
N LEU A 132 39.21 -9.73 7.56
CA LEU A 132 39.96 -10.18 6.39
C LEU A 132 41.47 -9.94 6.55
N PHE A 133 41.85 -8.77 7.08
CA PHE A 133 43.23 -8.45 7.44
C PHE A 133 43.84 -9.45 8.43
N GLN A 134 43.08 -9.83 9.46
CA GLN A 134 43.51 -10.82 10.44
C GLN A 134 43.71 -12.21 9.81
N ILE A 135 42.78 -12.65 8.95
CA ILE A 135 42.87 -13.94 8.25
C ILE A 135 44.08 -13.99 7.31
N ASP A 136 44.38 -12.88 6.64
CA ASP A 136 45.49 -12.76 5.69
C ASP A 136 46.85 -12.45 6.37
N GLY A 137 46.95 -12.65 7.69
CA GLY A 137 48.23 -12.61 8.43
C GLY A 137 48.69 -11.23 8.91
N SER A 138 47.80 -10.25 8.95
CA SER A 138 48.03 -8.94 9.58
C SER A 138 49.22 -8.13 9.05
N THR A 139 49.55 -8.25 7.76
CA THR A 139 50.62 -7.48 7.11
C THR A 139 50.11 -6.22 6.40
N THR A 140 51.00 -5.30 6.04
CA THR A 140 50.65 -4.11 5.22
C THR A 140 49.98 -4.50 3.90
N ALA A 141 50.46 -5.56 3.24
CA ALA A 141 49.86 -6.07 2.01
C ALA A 141 48.45 -6.63 2.25
N ALA A 142 48.25 -7.37 3.35
CA ALA A 142 46.95 -7.85 3.77
C ALA A 142 45.96 -6.70 4.05
N ALA A 143 46.42 -5.63 4.69
CA ALA A 143 45.59 -4.47 4.97
C ALA A 143 45.10 -3.77 3.69
N TYR A 144 46.00 -3.52 2.72
CA TYR A 144 45.60 -2.94 1.43
C TYR A 144 44.66 -3.86 0.64
N LYS A 145 44.92 -5.17 0.65
CA LYS A 145 44.05 -6.17 0.01
C LYS A 145 42.65 -6.14 0.62
N ALA A 146 42.54 -6.16 1.95
CA ALA A 146 41.27 -6.08 2.67
C ALA A 146 40.52 -4.78 2.36
N LYS A 147 41.19 -3.61 2.42
CA LYS A 147 40.58 -2.31 2.09
C LYS A 147 40.05 -2.27 0.65
N ARG A 148 40.83 -2.74 -0.34
CA ARG A 148 40.38 -2.81 -1.75
C ARG A 148 39.18 -3.74 -1.94
N GLN A 149 39.21 -4.91 -1.30
CA GLN A 149 38.14 -5.89 -1.40
C GLN A 149 36.82 -5.36 -0.82
N VAL A 150 36.86 -4.74 0.36
CA VAL A 150 35.67 -4.13 0.98
C VAL A 150 35.17 -2.93 0.18
N THR A 151 36.06 -2.09 -0.35
CA THR A 151 35.68 -0.99 -1.25
C THR A 151 34.95 -1.51 -2.48
N SER A 152 35.44 -2.58 -3.10
CA SER A 152 34.77 -3.22 -4.24
C SER A 152 33.41 -3.81 -3.86
N ILE A 153 33.24 -4.34 -2.65
CA ILE A 153 31.95 -4.84 -2.16
C ILE A 153 30.96 -3.68 -2.03
N VAL A 154 31.37 -2.58 -1.41
CA VAL A 154 30.53 -1.39 -1.24
C VAL A 154 30.09 -0.83 -2.60
N GLN A 155 31.04 -0.68 -3.52
CA GLN A 155 30.78 -0.06 -4.82
C GLN A 155 30.01 -0.96 -5.79
N LYS A 156 30.32 -2.28 -5.81
CA LYS A 156 29.77 -3.19 -6.83
C LYS A 156 28.68 -4.13 -6.31
N ALA A 157 28.77 -4.57 -5.05
CA ALA A 157 27.82 -5.54 -4.49
C ALA A 157 26.72 -4.89 -3.65
N LEU A 158 27.01 -3.78 -2.96
CA LEU A 158 26.00 -2.99 -2.23
C LEU A 158 25.41 -1.85 -3.07
N GLY A 159 26.09 -1.47 -4.17
CA GLY A 159 25.60 -0.51 -5.16
C GLY A 159 26.04 0.94 -4.98
N PHE A 160 26.92 1.25 -4.02
CA PHE A 160 27.36 2.63 -3.73
C PHE A 160 28.60 3.00 -4.57
N TYR A 161 28.45 3.12 -5.89
CA TYR A 161 29.52 3.07 -6.91
C TYR A 161 30.69 4.07 -6.73
N SER A 162 30.47 5.20 -6.07
CA SER A 162 31.48 6.26 -5.84
C SER A 162 31.88 6.45 -4.38
N PHE A 163 31.40 5.59 -3.48
CA PHE A 163 31.60 5.75 -2.05
C PHE A 163 32.88 5.04 -1.56
N ASP A 164 33.63 5.70 -0.69
CA ASP A 164 34.77 5.12 0.01
C ASP A 164 34.40 4.86 1.49
N PRO A 165 34.29 3.58 1.91
CA PRO A 165 33.92 3.22 3.27
C PRO A 165 34.99 3.53 4.32
N PHE A 166 36.18 3.96 3.91
CA PHE A 166 37.28 4.35 4.80
C PHE A 166 37.47 5.87 4.88
N THR A 167 36.47 6.66 4.48
CA THR A 167 36.46 8.13 4.68
C THR A 167 35.80 8.53 5.99
N ASN A 168 36.06 9.77 6.45
CA ASN A 168 35.46 10.30 7.68
C ASN A 168 33.93 10.16 7.68
N PRO A 169 33.37 9.42 8.67
CA PRO A 169 31.95 9.19 8.76
C PRO A 169 31.20 10.24 9.61
N LEU A 170 31.90 11.15 10.31
CA LEU A 170 31.30 12.25 11.09
C LEU A 170 31.51 13.58 10.34
N GLY A 171 30.47 14.09 9.68
CA GLY A 171 30.48 15.31 8.85
C GLY A 171 29.34 15.31 7.83
N ASP A 172 29.46 16.01 6.70
CA ASP A 172 28.45 16.07 5.62
C ASP A 172 28.05 14.70 5.03
N LYS A 173 28.85 13.66 5.32
CA LYS A 173 28.65 12.29 4.86
C LYS A 173 27.99 11.38 5.89
N LEU A 174 27.61 11.87 7.07
CA LEU A 174 27.06 11.07 8.18
C LEU A 174 25.85 10.25 7.74
N LEU A 175 24.88 10.89 7.07
CA LEU A 175 23.67 10.23 6.56
C LEU A 175 24.02 9.10 5.58
N LYS A 176 24.98 9.34 4.68
CA LYS A 176 25.38 8.36 3.66
C LYS A 176 26.12 7.17 4.27
N HIS A 177 26.97 7.42 5.27
CA HIS A 177 27.63 6.35 6.01
C HIS A 177 26.62 5.50 6.79
N GLU A 178 25.64 6.12 7.46
CA GLU A 178 24.63 5.38 8.24
C GLU A 178 23.75 4.50 7.33
N VAL A 179 23.30 5.04 6.18
CA VAL A 179 22.59 4.25 5.16
C VAL A 179 23.42 3.07 4.68
N LEU A 180 24.72 3.26 4.43
CA LEU A 180 25.62 2.17 4.05
C LEU A 180 25.74 1.10 5.16
N GLN A 181 25.92 1.52 6.43
CA GLN A 181 26.05 0.57 7.53
C GLN A 181 24.79 -0.27 7.70
N GLN A 182 23.62 0.36 7.66
CA GLN A 182 22.34 -0.35 7.74
C GLN A 182 22.11 -1.27 6.55
N ALA A 183 22.44 -0.83 5.33
CA ALA A 183 22.36 -1.69 4.13
C ALA A 183 23.28 -2.92 4.24
N PHE A 184 24.49 -2.73 4.74
CA PHE A 184 25.44 -3.81 4.98
C PHE A 184 24.95 -4.80 6.05
N MET A 185 24.45 -4.29 7.18
CA MET A 185 23.88 -5.12 8.24
C MET A 185 22.68 -5.93 7.76
N VAL A 186 21.77 -5.30 7.02
CA VAL A 186 20.59 -5.96 6.44
C VAL A 186 20.99 -7.04 5.44
N ALA A 187 21.98 -6.79 4.57
CA ALA A 187 22.48 -7.79 3.64
C ALA A 187 22.97 -9.05 4.36
N LEU A 188 23.65 -8.89 5.49
CA LEU A 188 24.18 -10.00 6.26
C LEU A 188 23.19 -10.61 7.26
N GLY A 189 21.94 -10.15 7.29
CA GLY A 189 20.94 -10.62 8.24
C GLY A 189 21.28 -10.27 9.69
N LEU A 190 22.13 -9.27 9.90
CA LEU A 190 22.48 -8.75 11.21
C LEU A 190 21.30 -7.88 11.67
N GLY A 191 20.70 -8.23 12.82
CA GLY A 191 19.54 -7.56 13.40
C GLY A 191 19.77 -6.08 13.72
N GLU A 192 18.86 -5.47 14.47
CA GLU A 192 18.90 -4.00 14.67
C GLU A 192 19.98 -3.67 15.71
N GLU A 193 20.51 -2.45 15.66
CA GLU A 193 21.50 -2.01 16.65
C GLU A 193 20.94 -1.97 18.08
N THR A 194 19.61 -1.91 18.19
CA THR A 194 18.83 -2.02 19.43
C THR A 194 18.52 -3.48 19.84
N ASP A 195 18.72 -4.45 18.95
CA ASP A 195 18.53 -5.88 19.25
C ASP A 195 19.79 -6.48 19.87
N ASN A 196 19.77 -6.58 21.20
CA ASN A 196 20.85 -7.15 21.99
C ASN A 196 21.31 -8.53 21.51
N SER A 197 20.38 -9.41 21.12
CA SER A 197 20.69 -10.79 20.74
C SER A 197 21.47 -10.86 19.42
N SER A 198 21.07 -10.04 18.46
CA SER A 198 21.74 -9.90 17.17
C SER A 198 23.10 -9.23 17.31
N MET A 199 23.20 -8.18 18.13
CA MET A 199 24.45 -7.44 18.33
C MET A 199 25.51 -8.23 19.09
N LEU A 200 25.12 -9.16 19.97
CA LEU A 200 26.04 -10.10 20.60
C LEU A 200 26.64 -11.11 19.59
N ASN A 201 25.88 -11.49 18.56
CA ASN A 201 26.32 -12.43 17.52
C ASN A 201 27.03 -11.75 16.33
N PHE A 202 27.17 -10.43 16.37
CA PHE A 202 27.67 -9.60 15.28
C PHE A 202 29.06 -10.02 14.78
N ILE A 203 30.05 -10.09 15.69
CA ILE A 203 31.43 -10.46 15.34
C ILE A 203 31.52 -11.90 14.83
N THR A 204 30.79 -12.83 15.45
CA THR A 204 30.80 -14.25 15.05
C THR A 204 30.27 -14.42 13.62
N THR A 205 29.20 -13.70 13.28
CA THR A 205 28.62 -13.72 11.94
C THR A 205 29.58 -13.13 10.91
N LEU A 206 30.17 -11.96 11.20
CA LEU A 206 31.15 -11.35 10.29
C LEU A 206 32.42 -12.19 10.12
N ALA A 207 32.89 -12.86 11.18
CA ALA A 207 34.02 -13.78 11.09
C ALA A 207 33.70 -14.96 10.16
N THR A 208 32.49 -15.50 10.23
CA THR A 208 32.01 -16.57 9.34
C THR A 208 31.95 -16.12 7.88
N VAL A 209 31.47 -14.90 7.63
CA VAL A 209 31.46 -14.29 6.29
C VAL A 209 32.89 -14.12 5.77
N ALA A 210 33.78 -13.52 6.56
CA ALA A 210 35.18 -13.31 6.18
C ALA A 210 35.92 -14.61 5.86
N GLN A 211 35.71 -15.66 6.67
CA GLN A 211 36.27 -16.99 6.43
C GLN A 211 35.71 -17.64 5.16
N THR A 212 34.41 -17.51 4.91
CA THR A 212 33.78 -18.08 3.71
C THR A 212 34.28 -17.40 2.44
N MET A 213 34.52 -16.08 2.48
CA MET A 213 35.04 -15.31 1.35
C MET A 213 36.45 -15.70 0.90
N GLN A 214 37.20 -16.51 1.67
CA GLN A 214 38.46 -17.09 1.21
C GLN A 214 38.26 -18.10 0.07
N LYS A 215 37.04 -18.65 -0.06
CA LYS A 215 36.70 -19.71 -1.03
C LYS A 215 35.45 -19.41 -1.85
N ASP A 216 34.83 -18.25 -1.65
CA ASP A 216 33.54 -17.88 -2.23
C ASP A 216 33.46 -16.36 -2.48
N THR A 217 32.49 -15.93 -3.26
CA THR A 217 32.17 -14.51 -3.45
C THR A 217 31.54 -13.92 -2.19
N PHE A 218 31.51 -12.58 -2.07
CA PHE A 218 30.79 -11.92 -0.98
C PHE A 218 29.29 -12.29 -0.98
N LEU A 219 28.66 -12.40 -2.16
CA LEU A 219 27.27 -12.87 -2.27
C LEU A 219 27.13 -14.31 -1.75
N GLY A 220 28.01 -15.23 -2.15
CA GLY A 220 27.98 -16.62 -1.66
C GLY A 220 28.17 -16.72 -0.14
N ALA A 221 29.07 -15.91 0.43
CA ALA A 221 29.26 -15.83 1.88
C ALA A 221 28.06 -15.22 2.60
N ALA A 222 27.49 -14.14 2.07
CA ALA A 222 26.32 -13.47 2.62
C ALA A 222 25.08 -14.40 2.61
N LYS A 223 24.88 -15.18 1.55
CA LYS A 223 23.79 -16.18 1.45
C LYS A 223 23.81 -17.23 2.55
N LYS A 224 25.00 -17.62 3.04
CA LYS A 224 25.12 -18.64 4.09
C LYS A 224 24.68 -18.13 5.46
N VAL A 225 24.89 -16.84 5.73
CA VAL A 225 24.48 -16.21 6.99
C VAL A 225 23.10 -15.59 6.91
N ASN A 226 22.68 -15.16 5.72
CA ASN A 226 21.35 -14.64 5.43
C ASN A 226 20.73 -15.42 4.27
N PRO A 227 20.00 -16.52 4.56
CA PRO A 227 19.38 -17.35 3.53
C PRO A 227 18.27 -16.63 2.73
N LYS A 228 17.86 -15.42 3.14
CA LYS A 228 16.90 -14.59 2.40
C LYS A 228 17.51 -13.90 1.17
N LEU A 229 18.83 -13.92 1.01
CA LEU A 229 19.51 -13.46 -0.21
C LEU A 229 19.41 -14.52 -1.31
N ASN A 230 18.67 -14.27 -2.39
CA ASN A 230 18.39 -15.28 -3.43
C ASN A 230 19.14 -15.04 -4.76
N SER A 231 19.25 -13.81 -5.27
CA SER A 231 19.85 -13.49 -6.59
C SER A 231 20.95 -12.42 -6.53
N SER A 232 20.64 -11.25 -5.94
CA SER A 232 21.51 -10.07 -5.90
C SER A 232 21.41 -9.36 -4.55
N ILE A 233 22.56 -8.93 -4.01
CA ILE A 233 22.58 -8.15 -2.77
C ILE A 233 21.97 -6.77 -3.01
N VAL A 234 22.23 -6.14 -4.16
CA VAL A 234 21.66 -4.82 -4.50
C VAL A 234 20.15 -4.87 -4.60
N GLU A 235 19.60 -5.91 -5.25
CA GLU A 235 18.15 -6.09 -5.35
C GLU A 235 17.53 -6.29 -3.97
N TYR A 236 18.14 -7.14 -3.13
CA TYR A 236 17.68 -7.36 -1.76
C TYR A 236 17.78 -6.10 -0.89
N ILE A 237 18.84 -5.30 -1.03
CA ILE A 237 18.96 -4.01 -0.34
C ILE A 237 17.87 -3.03 -0.83
N THR A 238 17.54 -3.06 -2.12
CA THR A 238 16.47 -2.24 -2.69
C THR A 238 15.10 -2.64 -2.11
N THR A 239 14.82 -3.94 -1.96
CA THR A 239 13.58 -4.40 -1.31
C THR A 239 13.52 -4.09 0.18
N GLN A 240 14.69 -3.92 0.82
CA GLN A 240 14.79 -3.52 2.23
C GLN A 240 14.97 -2.02 2.42
N GLN A 241 14.85 -1.20 1.36
CA GLN A 241 15.17 0.23 1.41
C GLN A 241 14.42 0.97 2.51
N ALA A 242 13.10 0.79 2.60
CA ALA A 242 12.29 1.46 3.62
C ALA A 242 12.76 1.11 5.05
N ARG A 243 13.10 -0.16 5.28
CA ARG A 243 13.61 -0.64 6.56
C ARG A 243 15.00 -0.07 6.88
N ILE A 244 15.87 0.01 5.87
CA ILE A 244 17.22 0.60 6.00
C ILE A 244 17.10 2.09 6.36
N VAL A 245 16.24 2.83 5.66
CA VAL A 245 16.00 4.26 5.90
C VAL A 245 15.41 4.49 7.29
N GLN A 246 14.41 3.71 7.68
CA GLN A 246 13.78 3.81 9.01
C GLN A 246 14.79 3.56 10.14
N ARG A 247 15.64 2.54 10.00
CA ARG A 247 16.68 2.25 10.99
C ARG A 247 17.70 3.38 11.08
N ALA A 248 18.18 3.86 9.93
CA ALA A 248 19.16 4.93 9.88
C ALA A 248 18.60 6.24 10.46
N SER A 249 17.35 6.60 10.14
CA SER A 249 16.71 7.82 10.65
C SER A 249 16.51 7.77 12.16
N ALA A 250 16.05 6.63 12.70
CA ALA A 250 15.86 6.43 14.13
C ALA A 250 17.16 6.53 14.95
N LEU A 251 18.31 6.21 14.35
CA LEU A 251 19.62 6.26 15.00
C LEU A 251 20.20 7.68 15.09
N LEU A 252 19.83 8.55 14.16
CA LEU A 252 20.28 9.94 14.10
C LEU A 252 19.26 10.94 14.68
N PHE A 253 18.07 10.45 15.01
CA PHE A 253 16.98 11.20 15.63
C PHE A 253 17.34 11.74 17.02
N ASP A 254 17.07 13.02 17.25
CA ASP A 254 17.31 13.71 18.52
C ASP A 254 16.04 13.73 19.40
N LYS A 255 16.07 12.99 20.51
CA LYS A 255 14.90 12.82 21.40
C LYS A 255 14.63 14.04 22.30
N ASP A 256 15.55 15.00 22.33
CA ASP A 256 15.50 16.14 23.25
C ASP A 256 14.80 17.39 22.64
N LYS A 257 14.35 17.31 21.38
CA LYS A 257 13.59 18.39 20.70
C LYS A 257 12.10 18.38 21.04
N ASP A 258 11.36 19.43 20.71
CA ASP A 258 9.90 19.46 20.83
C ASP A 258 9.22 18.46 19.86
N PRO A 259 8.08 17.82 20.18
CA PRO A 259 7.45 16.80 19.34
C PRO A 259 7.16 17.22 17.88
N LEU A 260 6.84 18.49 17.63
CA LEU A 260 6.62 18.98 16.25
C LEU A 260 7.93 19.14 15.48
N GLU A 261 8.99 19.59 16.17
CA GLU A 261 10.34 19.69 15.59
C GLU A 261 10.96 18.31 15.38
N GLN A 262 10.67 17.36 16.27
CA GLN A 262 11.04 15.96 16.16
C GLN A 262 10.45 15.32 14.90
N GLU A 263 9.14 15.42 14.69
CA GLU A 263 8.49 14.82 13.52
C GLU A 263 8.98 15.46 12.21
N LYS A 264 9.20 16.78 12.23
CA LYS A 264 9.76 17.50 11.09
C LYS A 264 11.17 17.00 10.74
N GLU A 265 12.06 16.88 11.73
CA GLU A 265 13.42 16.37 11.53
C GLU A 265 13.43 14.91 11.09
N HIS A 266 12.54 14.07 11.64
CA HIS A 266 12.40 12.68 11.23
C HIS A 266 11.97 12.53 9.77
N ILE A 267 11.04 13.37 9.31
CA ILE A 267 10.60 13.42 7.91
C ILE A 267 11.73 13.90 7.00
N GLU A 268 12.44 14.98 7.38
CA GLU A 268 13.56 15.52 6.61
C GLU A 268 14.70 14.49 6.47
N LEU A 269 15.11 13.85 7.57
CA LEU A 269 16.11 12.78 7.57
C LEU A 269 15.69 11.59 6.69
N SER A 270 14.44 11.15 6.82
CA SER A 270 13.91 10.03 6.03
C SER A 270 13.85 10.36 4.53
N GLN A 271 13.54 11.60 4.16
CA GLN A 271 13.55 12.06 2.77
C GLN A 271 14.97 12.10 2.20
N GLU A 272 15.93 12.65 2.94
CA GLU A 272 17.33 12.71 2.50
C GLU A 272 17.96 11.31 2.36
N MET A 273 17.67 10.40 3.29
CA MET A 273 18.15 9.01 3.24
C MET A 273 17.51 8.22 2.09
N ASN A 274 16.22 8.43 1.80
CA ASN A 274 15.58 7.86 0.62
C ASN A 274 16.21 8.39 -0.68
N LYS A 275 16.58 9.68 -0.71
CA LYS A 275 17.30 10.27 -1.84
C LYS A 275 18.69 9.67 -2.02
N ILE A 276 19.42 9.40 -0.93
CA ILE A 276 20.71 8.70 -0.96
C ILE A 276 20.54 7.29 -1.55
N MET A 277 19.57 6.52 -1.04
CA MET A 277 19.29 5.16 -1.56
C MET A 277 18.82 5.18 -3.02
N GLY A 278 18.02 6.17 -3.44
CA GLY A 278 17.50 6.27 -4.81
C GLY A 278 18.48 6.83 -5.86
N ASN A 279 19.35 7.77 -5.48
CA ASN A 279 20.28 8.42 -6.41
C ASN A 279 21.63 7.69 -6.51
N ASP A 280 22.10 7.07 -5.43
CA ASP A 280 23.45 6.48 -5.39
C ASP A 280 23.44 4.97 -5.69
N ILE A 281 22.29 4.28 -5.59
CA ILE A 281 22.14 2.86 -5.98
C ILE A 281 21.74 2.78 -7.46
N THR A 282 22.68 3.07 -8.35
CA THR A 282 22.50 2.77 -9.78
C THR A 282 22.75 1.29 -10.03
N ARG A 283 21.77 0.60 -10.66
CA ARG A 283 21.91 -0.77 -11.19
C ARG A 283 23.09 -0.79 -12.15
N THR A 284 24.25 -1.26 -11.70
CA THR A 284 25.43 -1.33 -12.56
C THR A 284 25.49 -2.70 -13.22
N GLU A 285 25.23 -2.70 -14.53
CA GLU A 285 25.73 -3.71 -15.46
C GLU A 285 27.27 -3.63 -15.53
N LEU A 286 27.95 -4.78 -15.54
CA LEU A 286 29.37 -4.99 -15.90
C LEU A 286 29.47 -6.43 -16.43
N ALA A 287 30.04 -6.82 -17.59
CA ALA A 287 30.68 -6.17 -18.75
C ALA A 287 30.78 -7.22 -19.92
N GLU A 288 31.06 -6.76 -21.16
CA GLU A 288 31.16 -7.46 -22.49
C GLU A 288 29.89 -7.45 -23.38
N CYS A 289 29.99 -6.85 -24.59
CA CYS A 289 28.85 -6.46 -25.45
C CYS A 289 28.66 -7.34 -26.71
N PHE A 290 27.43 -7.82 -26.90
CA PHE A 290 26.79 -8.04 -28.21
C PHE A 290 26.04 -6.74 -28.60
N VAL A 291 26.00 -6.38 -29.89
CA VAL A 291 25.07 -5.33 -30.35
C VAL A 291 23.89 -6.00 -31.04
N LEU A 292 22.73 -5.95 -30.37
CA LEU A 292 21.41 -6.20 -30.96
C LEU A 292 20.86 -4.87 -31.47
N THR A 293 20.44 -4.80 -32.73
CA THR A 293 19.65 -3.68 -33.23
C THR A 293 18.20 -4.13 -33.37
N LYS A 294 17.37 -3.67 -32.44
CA LYS A 294 15.90 -3.72 -32.49
C LYS A 294 15.43 -3.03 -33.78
N LEU A 295 14.61 -3.67 -34.61
CA LEU A 295 14.17 -3.12 -35.90
C LEU A 295 12.97 -2.17 -35.80
N THR A 296 12.18 -2.21 -34.73
CA THR A 296 11.06 -1.26 -34.51
C THR A 296 10.80 -1.04 -33.02
N ASP A 297 10.63 0.24 -32.66
CA ASP A 297 10.17 0.67 -31.35
C ASP A 297 8.68 0.40 -31.13
N GLY A 298 8.38 0.15 -29.86
CA GLY A 298 7.05 -0.01 -29.28
C GLY A 298 7.25 -0.55 -27.88
N CYS A 299 7.45 0.26 -26.83
CA CYS A 299 7.21 1.68 -26.67
C CYS A 299 8.15 2.20 -25.56
N ASP A 300 9.12 3.06 -25.89
CA ASP A 300 9.83 3.90 -24.93
C ASP A 300 9.53 5.36 -25.28
N SER A 301 8.57 5.97 -24.59
CA SER A 301 8.52 7.43 -24.44
C SER A 301 7.70 7.81 -23.21
N PHE A 302 8.38 8.27 -22.15
CA PHE A 302 7.78 9.15 -21.15
C PHE A 302 8.17 10.60 -21.47
N THR A 303 7.18 11.45 -21.73
CA THR A 303 7.19 12.86 -21.29
C THR A 303 5.73 13.33 -21.11
N PRO A 304 5.39 14.11 -20.06
CA PRO A 304 4.03 14.22 -19.54
C PRO A 304 3.28 15.49 -20.00
N LEU A 305 1.97 15.38 -20.28
CA LEU A 305 0.85 16.21 -19.78
C LEU A 305 -0.39 16.09 -20.69
N SER A 306 -1.44 15.44 -20.17
CA SER A 306 -2.79 16.00 -19.96
C SER A 306 -3.79 14.84 -19.86
N THR A 307 -4.79 15.02 -19.00
CA THR A 307 -5.91 14.11 -18.82
C THR A 307 -6.59 13.76 -20.15
N GLN A 308 -6.60 12.49 -20.53
CA GLN A 308 -7.79 11.80 -21.03
C GLN A 308 -7.57 10.29 -21.09
N ILE A 309 -8.67 9.59 -20.81
CA ILE A 309 -8.85 8.13 -20.77
C ILE A 309 -8.28 7.48 -22.04
N ALA A 310 -7.50 6.40 -21.88
CA ALA A 310 -7.16 5.49 -22.97
C ALA A 310 -7.54 4.05 -22.61
N LEU A 311 -8.60 3.55 -23.25
CA LEU A 311 -8.83 2.14 -23.59
C LEU A 311 -8.13 1.85 -24.94
N PRO A 312 -8.01 0.60 -25.43
CA PRO A 312 -7.61 -0.67 -24.82
C PRO A 312 -6.46 -1.35 -25.62
N GLN A 313 -5.85 -2.45 -25.15
CA GLN A 313 -5.33 -3.49 -26.06
C GLN A 313 -5.68 -4.91 -25.61
N LYS A 314 -6.17 -5.67 -26.60
CA LYS A 314 -6.74 -7.02 -26.54
C LYS A 314 -5.77 -8.06 -25.97
N THR A 315 -6.34 -9.20 -25.59
CA THR A 315 -5.74 -10.55 -25.44
C THR A 315 -5.00 -11.08 -26.70
N ALA A 316 -4.43 -10.22 -27.53
CA ALA A 316 -3.55 -10.62 -28.61
C ALA A 316 -2.13 -10.73 -28.05
N THR A 317 -1.62 -11.95 -27.92
CA THR A 317 -0.19 -12.20 -27.72
C THR A 317 0.59 -11.43 -28.77
N THR A 318 1.29 -10.36 -28.37
CA THR A 318 2.18 -9.63 -29.27
C THR A 318 3.28 -10.58 -29.74
N PRO A 319 3.34 -10.95 -31.03
CA PRO A 319 4.38 -11.84 -31.53
C PRO A 319 5.75 -11.21 -31.33
N LEU A 320 6.70 -12.00 -30.86
CA LEU A 320 8.11 -11.62 -30.89
C LEU A 320 8.60 -11.77 -32.34
N HIS A 321 8.86 -10.65 -33.00
CA HIS A 321 9.44 -10.61 -34.34
C HIS A 321 10.95 -10.49 -34.26
N PHE A 322 11.67 -11.36 -34.95
CA PHE A 322 13.13 -11.33 -35.02
C PHE A 322 13.63 -11.70 -36.40
N ARG A 323 14.71 -11.05 -36.84
CA ARG A 323 15.36 -11.31 -38.12
C ARG A 323 16.73 -11.93 -37.86
N VAL A 324 16.98 -13.12 -38.40
CA VAL A 324 18.25 -13.82 -38.19
C VAL A 324 19.13 -13.65 -39.42
N SER A 325 20.35 -13.12 -39.22
CA SER A 325 21.33 -12.94 -40.29
C SER A 325 22.71 -13.50 -39.95
N LEU A 326 23.37 -14.12 -40.92
CA LEU A 326 24.74 -14.63 -40.86
C LEU A 326 25.67 -13.58 -41.47
N LEU A 327 26.61 -13.04 -40.68
CA LEU A 327 27.67 -12.15 -41.17
C LEU A 327 29.04 -12.77 -40.86
N SER A 328 29.91 -12.84 -41.87
CA SER A 328 31.30 -13.28 -41.70
C SER A 328 32.23 -12.09 -41.38
N ASN A 329 33.30 -12.34 -40.63
CA ASN A 329 34.35 -11.41 -40.16
C ASN A 329 35.16 -10.65 -41.25
N LYS A 330 34.60 -10.34 -42.43
CA LYS A 330 35.35 -9.67 -43.50
C LYS A 330 34.89 -8.29 -43.95
N ASN A 331 33.83 -7.71 -43.40
CA ASN A 331 33.43 -6.35 -43.81
C ASN A 331 33.32 -5.40 -42.61
N SER A 332 34.21 -4.41 -42.61
CA SER A 332 33.98 -3.10 -42.03
C SER A 332 32.63 -2.56 -42.49
N VAL A 333 31.88 -1.94 -41.59
CA VAL A 333 30.77 -1.07 -41.96
C VAL A 333 31.39 0.17 -42.60
N THR A 334 31.70 0.07 -43.88
CA THR A 334 32.04 1.20 -44.74
C THR A 334 30.85 1.37 -45.67
N GLU A 335 30.13 2.47 -45.45
CA GLU A 335 29.24 3.18 -46.37
C GLU A 335 28.37 2.35 -47.34
N LEU A 336 27.05 2.48 -47.17
CA LEU A 336 26.10 2.35 -48.27
C LEU A 336 26.41 3.41 -49.34
N THR A 337 27.31 3.10 -50.27
CA THR A 337 27.30 3.73 -51.59
C THR A 337 27.09 2.68 -52.67
N SER A 338 26.12 2.97 -53.52
CA SER A 338 25.81 2.24 -54.74
C SER A 338 26.92 2.46 -55.76
N ASN A 339 27.95 1.62 -55.73
CA ASN A 339 28.60 1.03 -56.91
C ASN A 339 30.03 0.60 -56.57
N GLY A 340 30.35 -0.65 -56.95
CA GLY A 340 31.71 -0.97 -57.36
C GLY A 340 32.47 -1.95 -56.47
N THR A 341 32.40 -3.22 -56.90
CA THR A 341 33.46 -4.25 -56.83
C THR A 341 33.86 -4.87 -55.47
N LYS A 342 33.41 -6.12 -55.35
CA LYS A 342 33.68 -7.15 -54.34
C LYS A 342 35.14 -7.32 -53.92
N GLY A 343 35.32 -7.60 -52.63
CA GLY A 343 36.31 -8.55 -52.12
C GLY A 343 35.61 -9.84 -51.62
N LEU A 344 36.32 -10.97 -51.71
CA LEU A 344 35.84 -12.35 -51.49
C LEU A 344 35.06 -12.60 -50.18
N VAL A 345 33.81 -13.06 -50.32
CA VAL A 345 32.92 -13.55 -49.26
C VAL A 345 33.26 -15.01 -48.93
N PRO A 346 33.36 -15.43 -47.65
CA PRO A 346 33.30 -16.84 -47.27
C PRO A 346 31.84 -17.32 -47.40
N THR A 347 31.56 -18.23 -48.32
CA THR A 347 30.23 -18.79 -48.57
C THR A 347 29.82 -19.82 -47.51
N TYR A 348 29.45 -19.37 -46.30
CA TYR A 348 28.39 -20.07 -45.58
C TYR A 348 27.11 -19.81 -46.38
N SER A 349 26.30 -20.83 -46.68
CA SER A 349 25.14 -20.68 -47.59
C SER A 349 24.02 -19.79 -47.03
N GLY A 350 24.24 -19.14 -45.88
CA GLY A 350 23.28 -18.24 -45.25
C GLY A 350 22.01 -18.97 -44.83
N ARG A 351 22.12 -20.25 -44.47
CA ARG A 351 20.98 -21.14 -44.25
C ARG A 351 20.90 -21.62 -42.80
N PHE A 352 19.71 -21.70 -42.22
CA PHE A 352 19.49 -22.05 -40.81
C PHE A 352 18.46 -23.17 -40.61
N LYS A 353 18.67 -23.94 -39.53
CA LYS A 353 17.74 -24.90 -38.90
C LYS A 353 17.34 -24.38 -37.52
N ILE A 354 16.15 -24.74 -37.03
CA ILE A 354 15.63 -24.27 -35.73
C ILE A 354 15.39 -25.48 -34.83
N SER A 355 15.76 -25.37 -33.56
CA SER A 355 15.48 -26.35 -32.51
C SER A 355 15.07 -25.61 -31.23
N ALA A 356 13.98 -26.01 -30.59
CA ALA A 356 13.51 -25.39 -29.35
C ALA A 356 13.59 -26.38 -28.19
N THR A 357 13.82 -25.86 -26.98
CA THR A 357 13.67 -26.61 -25.73
C THR A 357 13.12 -25.67 -24.66
N THR A 358 12.30 -26.23 -23.76
CA THR A 358 11.75 -25.70 -22.49
C THR A 358 10.32 -25.15 -22.43
N SER A 359 9.60 -24.83 -23.51
CA SER A 359 8.16 -24.45 -23.36
C SER A 359 7.32 -24.52 -24.64
N ALA A 360 6.00 -24.62 -24.47
CA ALA A 360 5.05 -24.68 -25.58
C ALA A 360 4.76 -23.29 -26.20
N GLY A 361 4.56 -23.24 -27.51
CA GLY A 361 4.22 -22.00 -28.24
C GLY A 361 4.03 -22.25 -29.74
N THR A 362 3.86 -21.19 -30.54
CA THR A 362 3.72 -21.31 -32.01
C THR A 362 4.77 -20.47 -32.72
N LEU A 363 5.44 -21.03 -33.74
CA LEU A 363 6.44 -20.33 -34.56
C LEU A 363 5.92 -20.16 -36.00
N ASN A 364 6.00 -18.94 -36.53
CA ASN A 364 5.47 -18.52 -37.84
C ASN A 364 3.98 -18.93 -38.03
N GLU A 365 3.52 -19.15 -39.28
CA GLU A 365 2.14 -19.54 -39.64
C GLU A 365 1.77 -20.97 -39.19
N GLY A 366 1.87 -21.25 -37.89
CA GLY A 366 1.20 -22.41 -37.29
C GLY A 366 2.05 -23.65 -37.02
N ALA A 367 3.39 -23.54 -36.87
CA ALA A 367 4.19 -24.66 -36.38
C ALA A 367 4.18 -24.70 -34.83
N PRO A 368 3.46 -25.65 -34.18
CA PRO A 368 3.46 -25.76 -32.73
C PRO A 368 4.80 -26.29 -32.22
N ILE A 369 5.26 -25.72 -31.12
CA ILE A 369 6.46 -26.10 -30.38
C ILE A 369 6.00 -26.63 -29.02
N SER A 370 6.59 -27.74 -28.56
CA SER A 370 6.24 -28.42 -27.30
C SER A 370 7.47 -28.55 -26.37
N PRO A 371 7.31 -28.64 -25.04
CA PRO A 371 8.42 -28.66 -24.08
C PRO A 371 9.22 -29.97 -24.00
N ASN A 372 8.87 -31.02 -24.75
CA ASN A 372 9.53 -32.33 -24.63
C ASN A 372 11.00 -32.29 -25.10
N ASN A 373 11.93 -32.70 -24.22
CA ASN A 373 13.39 -32.64 -24.40
C ASN A 373 13.94 -33.40 -25.62
N ASP A 374 13.15 -34.30 -26.23
CA ASP A 374 13.55 -35.09 -27.40
C ASP A 374 12.83 -34.70 -28.71
N GLN A 375 11.95 -33.69 -28.68
CA GLN A 375 11.32 -33.23 -29.92
C GLN A 375 12.28 -32.29 -30.68
N ARG A 376 13.11 -32.86 -31.55
CA ARG A 376 13.69 -32.09 -32.66
C ARG A 376 12.53 -31.67 -33.57
N VAL A 377 12.01 -30.46 -33.39
CA VAL A 377 11.17 -29.85 -34.42
C VAL A 377 12.08 -29.49 -35.58
N THR A 378 12.42 -30.46 -36.43
CA THR A 378 12.60 -30.13 -37.85
C THR A 378 11.29 -29.48 -38.25
N ALA A 379 11.28 -28.16 -38.48
CA ALA A 379 10.21 -27.50 -39.22
C ALA A 379 10.24 -28.04 -40.66
N GLY A 380 9.86 -29.31 -40.82
CA GLY A 380 10.20 -30.14 -41.97
C GLY A 380 11.70 -30.09 -42.36
N ASN A 381 11.97 -30.49 -43.60
CA ASN A 381 13.26 -30.30 -44.28
C ASN A 381 13.50 -28.83 -44.70
N LYS A 382 12.79 -27.86 -44.12
CA LYS A 382 12.76 -26.49 -44.62
C LYS A 382 13.93 -25.71 -44.04
N THR A 383 14.77 -25.20 -44.93
CA THR A 383 15.96 -24.43 -44.58
C THR A 383 15.67 -22.95 -44.83
N TYR A 384 15.89 -22.10 -43.82
CA TYR A 384 15.61 -20.66 -43.89
C TYR A 384 16.85 -19.87 -44.31
N THR A 385 16.70 -18.79 -45.07
CA THR A 385 17.83 -18.02 -45.64
C THR A 385 18.25 -16.82 -44.78
N ASN A 386 19.40 -16.22 -45.10
CA ASN A 386 19.94 -15.04 -44.44
C ASN A 386 18.94 -13.88 -44.50
N GLY A 387 18.65 -13.26 -43.35
CA GLY A 387 17.66 -12.19 -43.26
C GLY A 387 16.20 -12.67 -43.18
N THR A 388 15.94 -13.95 -42.96
CA THR A 388 14.58 -14.46 -42.75
C THR A 388 14.00 -13.90 -41.45
N GLU A 389 12.76 -13.41 -41.53
CA GLU A 389 11.97 -12.98 -40.38
C GLU A 389 11.17 -14.13 -39.80
N PHE A 390 11.07 -14.12 -38.48
CA PHE A 390 10.36 -15.12 -37.70
C PHE A 390 9.48 -14.43 -36.67
N SER A 391 8.34 -15.06 -36.40
CA SER A 391 7.38 -14.62 -35.39
C SER A 391 7.14 -15.75 -34.40
N PHE A 392 7.35 -15.51 -33.10
CA PHE A 392 7.05 -16.49 -32.07
C PHE A 392 5.94 -16.01 -31.13
N PHE A 393 4.97 -16.89 -30.87
CA PHE A 393 3.81 -16.65 -30.02
C PHE A 393 3.91 -17.54 -28.76
N PRO A 394 4.35 -16.99 -27.60
CA PRO A 394 4.42 -17.73 -26.34
C PRO A 394 3.03 -18.01 -25.76
N ASN A 395 2.85 -19.18 -25.14
CA ASN A 395 1.61 -19.46 -24.38
C ASN A 395 1.72 -18.86 -22.96
N VAL A 396 1.15 -17.67 -22.77
CA VAL A 396 1.33 -16.83 -21.56
C VAL A 396 0.39 -17.16 -20.40
N THR A 397 -0.71 -17.88 -20.62
CA THR A 397 -1.70 -18.19 -19.56
C THR A 397 -1.20 -19.23 -18.55
N THR A 398 -0.10 -19.93 -18.83
CA THR A 398 0.46 -20.98 -17.96
C THR A 398 1.96 -20.82 -17.70
N ALA A 399 2.58 -19.71 -18.13
CA ALA A 399 4.02 -19.50 -18.01
C ALA A 399 4.34 -18.76 -16.70
N ALA A 400 5.24 -19.32 -15.87
CA ALA A 400 5.64 -18.68 -14.62
C ALA A 400 6.43 -17.37 -14.88
N ILE A 401 6.29 -16.37 -14.01
CA ILE A 401 7.18 -15.20 -14.00
C ILE A 401 8.62 -15.69 -13.83
N ASP A 402 9.54 -15.10 -14.58
CA ASP A 402 10.93 -15.53 -14.79
C ASP A 402 11.13 -16.88 -15.49
N SER A 403 10.08 -17.51 -16.00
CA SER A 403 10.24 -18.69 -16.85
C SER A 403 11.01 -18.36 -18.13
N LYS A 404 11.97 -19.22 -18.47
CA LYS A 404 12.87 -19.06 -19.60
C LYS A 404 12.40 -19.89 -20.77
N HIS A 405 12.19 -19.20 -21.88
CA HIS A 405 11.80 -19.78 -23.15
C HIS A 405 12.96 -19.66 -24.12
N ILE A 406 13.30 -20.75 -24.80
CA ILE A 406 14.54 -20.85 -25.57
C ILE A 406 14.25 -21.34 -26.99
N ILE A 407 14.74 -20.60 -27.98
CA ILE A 407 14.72 -20.98 -29.40
C ILE A 407 16.15 -20.90 -29.94
N THR A 408 16.68 -22.03 -30.41
CA THR A 408 18.03 -22.12 -30.97
C THR A 408 17.97 -22.21 -32.49
N PHE A 409 18.77 -21.39 -33.17
CA PHE A 409 19.01 -21.38 -34.60
C PHE A 409 20.41 -21.93 -34.86
N THR A 410 20.53 -22.95 -35.70
CA THR A 410 21.82 -23.56 -36.04
C THR A 410 22.06 -23.44 -37.54
N ALA A 411 23.27 -23.07 -37.95
CA ALA A 411 23.63 -23.02 -39.36
C ALA A 411 23.45 -24.41 -39.98
N ALA A 412 22.85 -24.46 -41.18
CA ALA A 412 22.47 -25.73 -41.79
C ALA A 412 23.69 -26.60 -42.15
N ASP A 413 24.80 -25.94 -42.50
CA ASP A 413 26.03 -26.54 -43.03
C ASP A 413 27.11 -26.72 -41.94
N ASP A 414 26.94 -26.15 -40.75
CA ASP A 414 27.86 -26.29 -39.62
C ASP A 414 27.10 -26.23 -38.28
N SER A 415 26.94 -27.39 -37.64
CA SER A 415 26.20 -27.49 -36.39
C SER A 415 26.91 -26.84 -35.19
N SER A 416 28.19 -26.51 -35.32
CA SER A 416 28.93 -25.78 -34.28
C SER A 416 28.59 -24.29 -34.25
N VAL A 417 27.97 -23.77 -35.33
CA VAL A 417 27.53 -22.38 -35.43
C VAL A 417 26.04 -22.32 -35.09
N ALA A 418 25.75 -22.08 -33.81
CA ALA A 418 24.38 -21.91 -33.30
C ALA A 418 24.23 -20.61 -32.51
N THR A 419 23.03 -20.03 -32.56
CA THR A 419 22.63 -18.90 -31.73
C THR A 419 21.32 -19.22 -31.04
N THR A 420 21.19 -18.81 -29.79
CA THR A 420 20.05 -19.14 -28.95
C THR A 420 19.39 -17.87 -28.47
N ILE A 421 18.13 -17.68 -28.85
CA ILE A 421 17.30 -16.60 -28.33
C ILE A 421 16.63 -17.13 -27.08
N THR A 422 16.93 -16.49 -25.94
CA THR A 422 16.23 -16.72 -24.69
C THR A 422 15.38 -15.51 -24.39
N PHE A 423 14.10 -15.71 -24.12
CA PHE A 423 13.22 -14.69 -23.57
C PHE A 423 12.69 -15.17 -22.22
N THR A 424 12.44 -14.20 -21.35
CA THR A 424 12.03 -14.43 -19.98
C THR A 424 10.79 -13.60 -19.72
N VAL A 425 9.75 -14.23 -19.18
CA VAL A 425 8.55 -13.49 -18.73
C VAL A 425 8.98 -12.65 -17.53
N LYS A 426 9.01 -11.32 -17.65
CA LYS A 426 9.67 -10.44 -16.65
C LYS A 426 8.72 -9.74 -15.67
N GLY A 427 7.42 -9.90 -15.84
CA GLY A 427 6.44 -9.33 -14.95
C GLY A 427 5.02 -9.72 -15.35
N GLN A 428 4.12 -9.51 -14.41
CA GLN A 428 2.68 -9.45 -14.59
C GLN A 428 2.27 -8.01 -14.24
N ASP A 429 1.23 -7.47 -14.87
CA ASP A 429 0.84 -6.06 -14.69
C ASP A 429 0.47 -5.74 -13.22
N ASP A 430 0.66 -4.48 -12.81
CA ASP A 430 0.23 -3.94 -11.50
C ASP A 430 -1.27 -4.19 -11.27
N VAL A 431 -1.68 -4.36 -10.00
CA VAL A 431 -3.10 -4.46 -9.63
C VAL A 431 -3.79 -3.11 -9.84
N VAL A 432 -4.40 -2.94 -11.02
CA VAL A 432 -5.20 -1.77 -11.34
C VAL A 432 -6.61 -1.96 -10.79
N ILE A 433 -7.11 -0.99 -10.03
CA ILE A 433 -8.50 -1.00 -9.56
C ILE A 433 -9.41 -0.51 -10.71
N GLU A 434 -10.37 -1.35 -11.11
CA GLU A 434 -11.39 -0.97 -12.08
C GLU A 434 -12.51 -0.18 -11.41
N SER A 435 -12.99 -0.69 -10.28
CA SER A 435 -14.13 -0.10 -9.59
C SER A 435 -14.11 -0.36 -8.09
N VAL A 436 -14.85 0.49 -7.39
CA VAL A 436 -15.23 0.28 -6.00
C VAL A 436 -16.74 0.44 -5.86
N THR A 437 -17.38 -0.48 -5.13
CA THR A 437 -18.82 -0.46 -4.84
C THR A 437 -19.06 -0.56 -3.34
N SER A 438 -20.08 0.12 -2.83
CA SER A 438 -20.50 -0.05 -1.44
C SER A 438 -21.14 -1.44 -1.27
N SER A 439 -20.65 -2.23 -0.32
CA SER A 439 -21.13 -3.60 -0.02
C SER A 439 -21.62 -3.79 1.41
N GLY A 440 -21.66 -2.72 2.21
CA GLY A 440 -22.18 -2.74 3.57
C GLY A 440 -23.60 -3.33 3.67
N THR A 441 -23.82 -4.18 4.67
CA THR A 441 -25.04 -4.98 4.83
C THR A 441 -26.25 -4.22 5.37
N SER A 442 -26.05 -3.05 6.00
CA SER A 442 -27.14 -2.22 6.50
C SER A 442 -26.93 -0.74 6.18
N LYS A 443 -27.98 -0.14 5.59
CA LYS A 443 -28.04 1.29 5.30
C LYS A 443 -28.56 2.11 6.49
N LEU A 444 -28.99 1.48 7.60
CA LEU A 444 -29.66 2.15 8.72
C LEU A 444 -28.73 2.28 9.93
N PHE A 445 -28.50 3.52 10.38
CA PHE A 445 -27.68 3.83 11.56
C PHE A 445 -28.57 4.40 12.64
N ALA A 446 -28.77 3.62 13.70
CA ALA A 446 -29.64 3.95 14.82
C ALA A 446 -28.87 4.70 15.91
N PHE A 447 -29.21 5.98 16.12
CA PHE A 447 -28.62 6.80 17.18
C PHE A 447 -29.31 6.57 18.52
N ASN A 448 -28.54 6.53 19.60
CA ASN A 448 -29.05 6.30 20.97
C ASN A 448 -29.99 7.40 21.49
N GLU A 449 -29.89 8.61 20.93
CA GLU A 449 -30.62 9.80 21.36
C GLU A 449 -31.18 10.59 20.16
N GLY A 450 -32.28 11.31 20.39
CA GLY A 450 -32.87 12.24 19.42
C GLY A 450 -34.39 12.21 19.36
N SER A 451 -34.93 12.93 18.38
CA SER A 451 -36.36 12.97 18.06
C SER A 451 -36.59 12.58 16.59
N SER A 452 -37.86 12.42 16.18
CA SER A 452 -38.23 12.07 14.80
C SER A 452 -37.72 13.02 13.71
N PHE A 453 -37.15 14.17 14.07
CA PHE A 453 -36.65 15.17 13.13
C PHE A 453 -35.20 15.62 13.38
N ALA A 454 -34.63 15.40 14.57
CA ALA A 454 -33.28 15.88 14.88
C ALA A 454 -32.43 14.88 15.70
N ILE A 455 -31.14 14.87 15.39
CA ILE A 455 -30.08 14.16 16.11
C ILE A 455 -29.24 15.21 16.87
N PRO A 456 -29.18 15.16 18.20
CA PRO A 456 -28.44 16.13 19.01
C PRO A 456 -26.92 15.88 18.96
N ILE A 457 -26.14 16.91 19.30
CA ILE A 457 -24.67 16.80 19.42
C ILE A 457 -24.33 15.74 20.47
N GLY A 458 -23.34 14.90 20.18
CA GLY A 458 -22.87 13.88 21.11
C GLY A 458 -23.64 12.56 21.04
N ALA A 459 -24.78 12.51 20.33
CA ALA A 459 -25.48 11.26 20.07
C ALA A 459 -24.59 10.32 19.23
N THR A 460 -24.68 9.03 19.53
CA THR A 460 -23.81 7.99 18.97
C THR A 460 -24.59 6.87 18.35
N ALA A 461 -24.13 6.38 17.21
CA ALA A 461 -24.58 5.15 16.58
C ALA A 461 -23.39 4.18 16.49
N THR A 462 -23.54 2.99 17.06
CA THR A 462 -22.52 1.93 16.98
C THR A 462 -22.61 1.25 15.64
N ILE A 463 -21.45 1.08 15.00
CA ILE A 463 -21.33 0.41 13.71
C ILE A 463 -21.19 -1.10 13.98
N THR A 464 -22.05 -1.91 13.38
CA THR A 464 -21.87 -3.36 13.44
C THR A 464 -20.86 -3.83 12.39
N GLU A 465 -20.22 -4.98 12.64
CA GLU A 465 -19.22 -5.52 11.73
C GLU A 465 -19.81 -5.74 10.33
N GLY A 466 -19.13 -5.26 9.29
CA GLY A 466 -19.60 -5.35 7.90
C GLY A 466 -20.71 -4.35 7.51
N GLN A 467 -21.20 -3.52 8.44
CA GLN A 467 -22.24 -2.53 8.13
C GLN A 467 -21.74 -1.42 7.20
N LEU A 468 -20.49 -0.99 7.38
CA LEU A 468 -19.78 -0.15 6.41
C LEU A 468 -18.68 -0.98 5.77
N ALA A 469 -18.95 -1.43 4.55
CA ALA A 469 -18.02 -2.18 3.74
C ALA A 469 -17.98 -1.68 2.30
N ALA A 470 -16.84 -1.87 1.66
CA ALA A 470 -16.60 -1.55 0.27
C ALA A 470 -15.95 -2.73 -0.45
N ASP A 471 -16.49 -3.06 -1.59
CA ASP A 471 -15.98 -4.06 -2.50
C ASP A 471 -15.10 -3.39 -3.55
N VAL A 472 -13.86 -3.83 -3.63
CA VAL A 472 -12.86 -3.35 -4.57
C VAL A 472 -12.65 -4.42 -5.63
N THR A 473 -12.84 -4.08 -6.90
CA THR A 473 -12.69 -4.99 -8.04
C THR A 473 -11.49 -4.56 -8.88
N PRO A 474 -10.45 -5.40 -9.01
CA PRO A 474 -9.36 -5.16 -9.94
C PRO A 474 -9.81 -5.32 -11.39
N ALA A 475 -9.19 -4.57 -12.29
CA ALA A 475 -9.44 -4.62 -13.73
C ALA A 475 -9.05 -5.94 -14.40
N PHE A 476 -8.22 -6.74 -13.74
CA PHE A 476 -7.72 -8.01 -14.28
C PHE A 476 -7.78 -9.11 -13.21
N GLY A 477 -8.33 -10.27 -13.59
CA GLY A 477 -8.64 -11.35 -12.66
C GLY A 477 -7.45 -12.26 -12.37
N THR A 478 -6.59 -11.87 -11.43
CA THR A 478 -5.59 -12.76 -10.76
C THR A 478 -5.07 -12.22 -9.40
N ALA A 479 -5.56 -11.09 -8.88
CA ALA A 479 -5.01 -10.51 -7.64
C ALA A 479 -5.35 -11.33 -6.40
N THR A 480 -4.47 -11.33 -5.40
CA THR A 480 -4.71 -11.92 -4.07
C THR A 480 -5.14 -10.85 -3.05
N PRO A 481 -5.81 -11.22 -1.94
CA PRO A 481 -6.20 -10.27 -0.89
C PRO A 481 -5.04 -9.45 -0.35
N GLU A 482 -3.88 -10.08 -0.20
CA GLU A 482 -2.65 -9.45 0.28
C GLU A 482 -2.11 -8.44 -0.74
N GLU A 483 -2.08 -8.78 -2.03
CA GLU A 483 -1.67 -7.85 -3.09
C GLU A 483 -2.59 -6.63 -3.17
N VAL A 484 -3.91 -6.81 -3.00
CA VAL A 484 -4.86 -5.68 -2.96
C VAL A 484 -4.65 -4.84 -1.70
N PHE A 485 -4.47 -5.47 -0.53
CA PHE A 485 -4.20 -4.77 0.72
C PHE A 485 -2.92 -3.93 0.70
N ASP A 486 -1.85 -4.45 0.07
CA ASP A 486 -0.57 -3.73 -0.04
C ASP A 486 -0.62 -2.60 -1.09
N THR A 487 -1.55 -2.70 -2.04
CA THR A 487 -1.72 -1.72 -3.13
C THR A 487 -2.64 -0.56 -2.75
N VAL A 488 -3.73 -0.83 -2.03
CA VAL A 488 -4.78 0.18 -1.79
C VAL A 488 -5.27 0.24 -0.35
N MET A 489 -5.68 1.44 0.06
CA MET A 489 -6.40 1.70 1.31
C MET A 489 -7.81 2.16 1.00
N VAL A 490 -8.78 1.74 1.81
CA VAL A 490 -10.16 2.25 1.70
C VAL A 490 -10.43 3.26 2.80
N GLN A 491 -10.76 4.48 2.40
CA GLN A 491 -11.14 5.59 3.27
C GLN A 491 -12.66 5.81 3.21
N PHE A 492 -13.27 5.89 4.39
CA PHE A 492 -14.65 6.31 4.57
C PHE A 492 -14.67 7.73 5.15
N SER A 493 -15.54 8.58 4.60
CA SER A 493 -15.72 9.96 5.07
C SER A 493 -17.08 10.12 5.73
N ALA A 494 -17.09 10.60 6.97
CA ALA A 494 -18.32 10.89 7.68
C ALA A 494 -19.02 12.11 7.05
N PRO A 495 -20.36 12.11 6.97
CA PRO A 495 -21.12 13.25 6.46
C PRO A 495 -20.93 14.50 7.33
N ALA A 496 -21.23 15.67 6.77
CA ALA A 496 -21.14 16.93 7.51
C ALA A 496 -22.00 16.88 8.79
N GLY A 497 -21.44 17.38 9.90
CA GLY A 497 -22.07 17.30 11.23
C GLY A 497 -21.85 15.98 11.97
N PHE A 498 -21.08 15.05 11.41
CA PHE A 498 -20.75 13.75 12.03
C PHE A 498 -19.26 13.44 11.96
N ALA A 499 -18.80 12.50 12.79
CA ALA A 499 -17.43 11.99 12.81
C ALA A 499 -17.42 10.51 13.19
N PHE A 500 -16.37 9.79 12.80
CA PHE A 500 -16.06 8.47 13.33
C PHE A 500 -15.32 8.61 14.65
N ARG A 501 -15.61 7.76 15.64
CA ARG A 501 -14.99 7.78 16.96
C ARG A 501 -14.46 6.39 17.33
N GLY A 502 -13.14 6.29 17.51
CA GLY A 502 -12.46 5.11 18.05
C GLY A 502 -11.53 5.54 19.18
N GLU A 503 -11.45 4.77 20.26
CA GLU A 503 -10.61 5.08 21.44
C GLU A 503 -10.83 6.52 21.97
N ASN A 504 -12.09 6.97 22.00
CA ASN A 504 -12.52 8.33 22.39
C ASN A 504 -11.99 9.48 21.52
N THR A 505 -11.35 9.21 20.39
CA THR A 505 -10.87 10.25 19.46
C THR A 505 -11.82 10.36 18.27
N SER A 506 -12.33 11.57 18.01
CA SER A 506 -13.23 11.84 16.88
C SER A 506 -12.44 12.27 15.64
N ARG A 507 -12.76 11.70 14.48
CA ARG A 507 -12.09 11.94 13.20
C ARG A 507 -13.13 12.01 12.07
N ARG A 508 -12.93 12.90 11.10
CA ARG A 508 -13.85 13.01 9.95
C ARG A 508 -13.74 11.84 8.98
N THR A 509 -12.56 11.23 8.89
CA THR A 509 -12.29 10.09 8.02
C THR A 509 -11.82 8.89 8.84
N ALA A 510 -12.17 7.69 8.37
CA ALA A 510 -11.71 6.42 8.90
C ALA A 510 -11.11 5.60 7.77
N ILE A 511 -9.93 5.04 7.97
CA ILE A 511 -9.24 4.22 6.98
C ILE A 511 -9.25 2.77 7.46
N VAL A 512 -9.63 1.84 6.59
CA VAL A 512 -9.61 0.41 6.87
C VAL A 512 -8.18 -0.09 6.69
N ALA A 513 -7.61 -0.64 7.77
CA ALA A 513 -6.24 -1.17 7.81
C ALA A 513 -6.24 -2.67 8.18
N VAL A 514 -7.14 -3.44 7.56
CA VAL A 514 -7.21 -4.90 7.68
C VAL A 514 -7.22 -5.54 6.30
N ILE A 515 -6.65 -6.76 6.19
CA ILE A 515 -6.63 -7.55 4.95
C ILE A 515 -8.09 -7.81 4.52
N PRO A 516 -8.45 -7.53 3.25
CA PRO A 516 -9.81 -7.70 2.79
C PRO A 516 -10.18 -9.18 2.66
N THR A 517 -11.47 -9.48 2.80
CA THR A 517 -11.98 -10.81 2.44
C THR A 517 -12.16 -10.90 0.93
N SER A 518 -11.75 -12.00 0.29
CA SER A 518 -11.99 -12.20 -1.15
C SER A 518 -13.20 -13.08 -1.42
N THR A 519 -13.92 -12.75 -2.48
CA THR A 519 -14.92 -13.62 -3.10
C THR A 519 -14.81 -13.42 -4.61
N ASP A 520 -14.46 -14.49 -5.34
CA ASP A 520 -14.10 -14.44 -6.76
C ASP A 520 -12.99 -13.42 -7.06
N ASN A 521 -13.28 -12.39 -7.86
CA ASN A 521 -12.35 -11.31 -8.23
C ASN A 521 -12.62 -10.01 -7.47
N THR A 522 -13.33 -10.06 -6.34
CA THR A 522 -13.72 -8.89 -5.55
C THR A 522 -13.19 -8.99 -4.12
N PHE A 523 -12.74 -7.85 -3.58
CA PHE A 523 -12.09 -7.74 -2.28
C PHE A 523 -12.84 -6.77 -1.36
N THR A 524 -13.38 -7.28 -0.26
CA THR A 524 -14.23 -6.51 0.65
C THR A 524 -13.43 -5.95 1.82
N PHE A 525 -13.47 -4.63 1.99
CA PHE A 525 -12.90 -3.89 3.11
C PHE A 525 -14.03 -3.41 4.03
N ALA A 526 -14.05 -3.84 5.29
CA ALA A 526 -15.06 -3.45 6.27
C ALA A 526 -14.46 -2.64 7.42
N LEU A 527 -15.18 -1.61 7.87
CA LEU A 527 -14.83 -0.92 9.12
C LEU A 527 -15.08 -1.85 10.32
N PRO A 528 -14.17 -1.88 11.31
CA PRO A 528 -14.35 -2.69 12.51
C PRO A 528 -15.46 -2.14 13.41
N SER A 529 -16.11 -3.03 14.17
CA SER A 529 -17.19 -2.70 15.12
C SER A 529 -16.75 -1.92 16.35
N THR A 530 -15.44 -1.64 16.49
CA THR A 530 -14.87 -0.81 17.55
C THR A 530 -14.97 0.70 17.28
N ILE A 531 -15.53 1.08 16.12
CA ILE A 531 -15.71 2.47 15.71
C ILE A 531 -17.20 2.83 15.76
N ASP A 532 -17.52 3.95 16.39
CA ASP A 532 -18.86 4.54 16.38
C ASP A 532 -18.94 5.70 15.38
N ILE A 533 -20.16 6.10 15.00
CA ILE A 533 -20.45 7.41 14.43
C ILE A 533 -21.00 8.30 15.54
N VAL A 534 -20.47 9.53 15.66
CA VAL A 534 -20.92 10.54 16.63
C VAL A 534 -21.37 11.81 15.91
N ALA A 535 -22.47 12.40 16.36
CA ALA A 535 -22.91 13.72 15.90
C ALA A 535 -22.03 14.82 16.52
N THR A 536 -21.38 15.63 15.68
CA THR A 536 -20.53 16.76 16.10
C THR A 536 -21.26 18.10 15.99
N ALA A 537 -22.40 18.13 15.30
CA ALA A 537 -23.33 19.26 15.23
C ALA A 537 -24.78 18.77 15.24
N PRO A 538 -25.77 19.59 15.66
CA PRO A 538 -27.18 19.23 15.53
C PRO A 538 -27.50 18.96 14.06
N SER A 539 -28.11 17.82 13.79
CA SER A 539 -28.26 17.33 12.41
C SER A 539 -29.65 16.74 12.18
N ASP A 540 -30.20 16.93 10.99
CA ASP A 540 -31.53 16.41 10.64
C ASP A 540 -31.51 14.89 10.43
N VAL A 541 -32.62 14.25 10.80
CA VAL A 541 -32.87 12.82 10.55
C VAL A 541 -32.97 12.53 9.05
N GLY A 542 -32.50 11.36 8.62
CA GLY A 542 -32.78 10.81 7.30
C GLY A 542 -31.55 10.59 6.44
N LYS A 543 -31.72 10.64 5.12
CA LYS A 543 -30.71 10.24 4.13
C LYS A 543 -29.41 11.05 4.30
N LYS A 544 -28.28 10.33 4.31
CA LYS A 544 -26.91 10.83 4.33
C LYS A 544 -26.08 10.08 3.28
N ILE A 545 -24.94 10.67 2.94
CA ILE A 545 -23.99 10.09 1.99
C ILE A 545 -22.67 9.90 2.73
N ILE A 546 -22.16 8.68 2.71
CA ILE A 546 -20.80 8.36 3.12
C ILE A 546 -19.99 8.20 1.85
N GLU A 547 -18.97 9.03 1.69
CA GLU A 547 -18.03 8.90 0.57
C GLU A 547 -17.03 7.79 0.90
N ILE A 548 -16.76 6.96 -0.11
CA ILE A 548 -15.82 5.85 -0.03
C ILE A 548 -14.78 6.07 -1.11
N GLU A 549 -13.53 6.22 -0.70
CA GLU A 549 -12.41 6.45 -1.60
C GLU A 549 -11.41 5.32 -1.45
N VAL A 550 -11.00 4.75 -2.59
CA VAL A 550 -9.87 3.85 -2.66
C VAL A 550 -8.65 4.71 -2.98
N LEU A 551 -7.71 4.73 -2.06
CA LEU A 551 -6.46 5.46 -2.15
C LEU A 551 -5.36 4.47 -2.52
N ASP A 552 -4.54 4.82 -3.50
CA ASP A 552 -3.26 4.12 -3.70
C ASP A 552 -2.42 4.29 -2.44
N GLN A 553 -1.96 3.18 -1.90
CA GLN A 553 -1.29 3.15 -0.61
C GLN A 553 0.05 3.91 -0.62
N LYS A 554 0.71 3.97 -1.78
CA LYS A 554 2.05 4.54 -2.00
C LYS A 554 2.03 6.05 -2.18
N ASN A 555 1.07 6.58 -2.93
CA ASN A 555 0.99 8.00 -3.29
C ASN A 555 -0.23 8.73 -2.69
N LYS A 556 -1.12 8.00 -2.00
CA LYS A 556 -2.37 8.50 -1.37
C LYS A 556 -3.32 9.18 -2.34
N LYS A 557 -3.14 8.97 -3.65
CA LYS A 557 -4.04 9.48 -4.67
C LYS A 557 -5.29 8.61 -4.69
N VAL A 558 -6.44 9.26 -4.82
CA VAL A 558 -7.71 8.58 -5.09
C VAL A 558 -7.61 7.87 -6.45
N VAL A 559 -7.68 6.54 -6.44
CA VAL A 559 -7.65 5.71 -7.65
C VAL A 559 -9.05 5.26 -8.06
N ALA A 560 -9.96 5.09 -7.11
CA ALA A 560 -11.37 4.86 -7.35
C ALA A 560 -12.19 5.51 -6.24
N ARG A 561 -13.45 5.85 -6.53
CA ARG A 561 -14.37 6.41 -5.54
C ARG A 561 -15.79 5.96 -5.80
N THR A 562 -16.54 5.82 -4.73
CA THR A 562 -17.97 5.58 -4.74
C THR A 562 -18.59 6.28 -3.55
N SER A 563 -19.89 6.10 -3.37
CA SER A 563 -20.60 6.64 -2.22
C SER A 563 -21.68 5.66 -1.79
N SER A 564 -21.91 5.56 -0.49
CA SER A 564 -23.01 4.80 0.08
C SER A 564 -24.10 5.75 0.56
N THR A 565 -25.34 5.47 0.15
CA THR A 565 -26.51 6.12 0.74
C THR A 565 -26.88 5.38 2.02
N VAL A 566 -26.89 6.13 3.12
CA VAL A 566 -27.24 5.62 4.46
C VAL A 566 -28.33 6.50 5.08
N TYR A 567 -28.96 6.02 6.14
CA TYR A 567 -30.05 6.69 6.85
C TYR A 567 -29.69 6.80 8.32
N PHE A 568 -29.58 8.03 8.82
CA PHE A 568 -29.24 8.29 10.22
C PHE A 568 -30.52 8.66 10.95
N VAL A 569 -30.90 7.82 11.91
CA VAL A 569 -32.22 7.89 12.56
C VAL A 569 -32.08 7.56 14.05
N PRO A 570 -32.66 8.34 14.97
CA PRO A 570 -32.77 7.98 16.38
C PRO A 570 -33.55 6.68 16.59
N GLN A 571 -33.16 5.87 17.58
CA GLN A 571 -33.78 4.57 17.85
C GLN A 571 -35.31 4.64 18.05
N ASN A 572 -35.80 5.69 18.71
CA ASN A 572 -37.23 5.91 18.94
C ASN A 572 -38.02 6.23 17.66
N ALA A 573 -37.35 6.67 16.59
CA ALA A 573 -37.97 7.11 15.34
C ALA A 573 -37.82 6.09 14.19
N LEU A 574 -37.16 4.94 14.41
CA LEU A 574 -36.93 3.92 13.38
C LEU A 574 -38.24 3.40 12.75
N GLY A 575 -39.31 3.40 13.54
CA GLY A 575 -40.62 2.94 13.12
C GLY A 575 -41.55 4.01 12.52
N ASP A 576 -41.07 5.23 12.32
CA ASP A 576 -41.88 6.30 11.75
C ASP A 576 -41.98 6.15 10.22
N ILE A 577 -43.08 6.60 9.62
CA ILE A 577 -43.17 6.69 8.15
C ILE A 577 -42.18 7.76 7.66
N ALA A 578 -41.24 7.32 6.84
CA ALA A 578 -40.17 8.14 6.31
C ALA A 578 -40.46 8.66 4.89
N SER A 579 -41.29 7.93 4.13
CA SER A 579 -41.70 8.31 2.78
C SER A 579 -43.06 7.75 2.43
N ALA A 580 -43.73 8.44 1.51
CA ALA A 580 -45.01 8.06 0.94
C ALA A 580 -44.96 8.28 -0.58
N VAL A 581 -45.31 7.24 -1.35
CA VAL A 581 -45.25 7.23 -2.83
C VAL A 581 -46.58 6.79 -3.40
N MET A 582 -47.09 7.52 -4.39
CA MET A 582 -48.28 7.11 -5.15
C MET A 582 -47.91 5.94 -6.10
N THR A 583 -48.41 4.73 -5.86
CA THR A 583 -47.88 3.48 -6.47
C THR A 583 -48.50 3.02 -7.80
N LYS A 584 -49.27 3.89 -8.48
CA LYS A 584 -50.09 3.64 -9.69
C LYS A 584 -51.30 2.75 -9.38
N HIS A 585 -52.53 3.02 -9.85
CA HIS A 585 -53.07 4.16 -10.57
C HIS A 585 -53.32 5.35 -9.62
N PRO A 586 -53.12 6.62 -10.04
CA PRO A 586 -52.33 6.96 -11.21
C PRO A 586 -51.43 8.20 -11.04
N SER A 587 -50.21 8.08 -11.57
CA SER A 587 -49.67 9.09 -12.47
C SER A 587 -50.58 9.14 -13.72
N SER A 588 -51.81 9.62 -13.55
CA SER A 588 -52.80 9.69 -14.64
C SER A 588 -52.54 11.00 -15.32
N VAL A 589 -52.25 10.93 -16.60
CA VAL A 589 -52.66 12.01 -17.46
C VAL A 589 -54.17 11.85 -17.63
N ILE A 590 -54.94 12.74 -17.01
CA ILE A 590 -56.38 12.87 -17.23
C ILE A 590 -56.54 13.85 -18.36
N THR A 591 -57.01 13.36 -19.50
CA THR A 591 -57.24 14.21 -20.67
C THR A 591 -58.67 14.70 -20.74
N TYR A 592 -58.90 15.99 -21.04
CA TYR A 592 -60.24 16.56 -21.25
C TYR A 592 -60.35 17.27 -22.61
N ASP A 593 -61.54 17.27 -23.21
CA ASP A 593 -61.78 17.87 -24.53
C ASP A 593 -61.61 19.40 -24.53
N LYS A 594 -61.01 19.98 -25.58
CA LYS A 594 -60.83 21.44 -25.74
C LYS A 594 -62.13 22.26 -25.68
N LYS A 595 -63.26 21.67 -26.07
CA LYS A 595 -64.59 22.30 -25.96
C LYS A 595 -65.04 22.48 -24.49
N ALA A 596 -64.25 21.95 -23.55
CA ALA A 596 -64.47 21.89 -22.10
C ALA A 596 -63.52 22.82 -21.30
N ALA A 597 -62.74 23.70 -21.95
CA ALA A 597 -61.92 24.68 -21.23
C ALA A 597 -62.83 25.65 -20.43
N GLY A 598 -62.90 25.44 -19.12
CA GLY A 598 -63.83 26.12 -18.20
C GLY A 598 -65.03 25.29 -17.73
N SER A 599 -65.10 24.00 -18.05
CA SER A 599 -66.12 23.08 -17.52
C SER A 599 -65.53 22.02 -16.59
N ASP A 600 -66.37 21.61 -15.64
CA ASP A 600 -66.13 20.55 -14.68
C ASP A 600 -65.67 19.23 -15.31
N VAL A 601 -64.54 18.72 -14.84
CA VAL A 601 -63.92 17.43 -15.17
C VAL A 601 -64.12 16.48 -13.99
N LEU A 602 -64.55 15.25 -14.26
CA LEU A 602 -64.62 14.22 -13.23
C LEU A 602 -63.25 13.59 -12.99
N LEU A 603 -62.82 13.61 -11.74
CA LEU A 603 -61.66 12.89 -11.22
C LEU A 603 -62.10 11.48 -10.83
N ASP A 604 -62.16 10.59 -11.82
CA ASP A 604 -62.37 9.15 -11.63
C ASP A 604 -60.99 8.49 -11.45
N SER A 605 -60.52 8.45 -10.21
CA SER A 605 -59.17 7.96 -9.90
C SER A 605 -59.12 7.33 -8.51
N PHE A 606 -58.84 6.02 -8.49
CA PHE A 606 -58.38 5.35 -7.29
C PHE A 606 -57.01 5.90 -6.92
N ILE A 607 -56.77 6.32 -5.68
CA ILE A 607 -55.45 6.79 -5.25
C ILE A 607 -54.88 5.77 -4.27
N SER A 608 -53.78 5.15 -4.66
CA SER A 608 -53.03 4.24 -3.79
C SER A 608 -51.69 4.86 -3.42
N CYS A 609 -51.33 4.79 -2.14
CA CYS A 609 -50.11 5.36 -1.58
C CYS A 609 -49.36 4.31 -0.75
N GLU A 610 -48.21 3.88 -1.23
CA GLU A 610 -47.29 3.02 -0.47
C GLU A 610 -46.56 3.87 0.57
N LEU A 611 -46.68 3.45 1.84
CA LEU A 611 -45.97 4.04 2.97
C LEU A 611 -44.71 3.21 3.25
N LYS A 612 -43.58 3.89 3.42
CA LYS A 612 -42.29 3.28 3.73
C LYS A 612 -41.74 3.84 5.05
N THR A 613 -41.45 2.95 6.00
CA THR A 613 -40.69 3.26 7.22
C THR A 613 -39.21 3.49 6.91
N TRP A 614 -38.43 3.91 7.91
CA TRP A 614 -36.97 3.95 7.75
C TRP A 614 -36.35 2.57 7.52
N TYR A 615 -36.93 1.50 8.07
CA TYR A 615 -36.52 0.12 7.77
C TYR A 615 -36.73 -0.20 6.29
N ASP A 616 -37.85 0.20 5.71
CA ASP A 616 -38.15 -0.01 4.29
C ASP A 616 -37.22 0.79 3.38
N LEU A 617 -36.96 2.06 3.71
CA LEU A 617 -36.04 2.91 2.94
C LEU A 617 -34.59 2.44 3.02
N ALA A 618 -34.20 1.84 4.15
CA ALA A 618 -32.88 1.26 4.36
C ALA A 618 -32.77 -0.19 3.89
N GLU A 619 -33.83 -0.78 3.33
CA GLU A 619 -33.87 -2.13 2.79
C GLU A 619 -33.51 -3.22 3.82
N VAL A 620 -33.85 -3.01 5.10
CA VAL A 620 -33.60 -4.02 6.16
C VAL A 620 -34.47 -5.26 5.89
N PRO A 621 -33.92 -6.49 5.93
CA PRO A 621 -34.70 -7.71 5.70
C PRO A 621 -35.94 -7.81 6.60
N LYS A 622 -37.07 -8.28 6.07
CA LYS A 622 -38.37 -8.25 6.77
C LYS A 622 -38.37 -9.07 8.06
N GLU A 623 -37.61 -10.15 8.09
CA GLU A 623 -37.37 -11.02 9.23
C GLU A 623 -36.54 -10.37 10.36
N GLU A 624 -35.75 -9.34 10.05
CA GLU A 624 -34.99 -8.55 11.02
C GLU A 624 -35.77 -7.33 11.52
N GLN A 625 -36.87 -6.98 10.84
CA GLN A 625 -37.75 -5.92 11.27
C GLN A 625 -38.62 -6.39 12.45
N PRO A 626 -38.94 -5.51 13.41
CA PRO A 626 -39.93 -5.83 14.44
C PRO A 626 -41.30 -6.15 13.80
N ILE A 627 -42.07 -7.03 14.44
CA ILE A 627 -43.36 -7.57 13.93
C ILE A 627 -44.36 -6.44 13.55
N SER A 628 -44.32 -5.32 14.26
CA SER A 628 -45.05 -4.09 13.91
C SER A 628 -44.03 -2.96 13.85
N PRO A 629 -43.42 -2.70 12.68
CA PRO A 629 -42.38 -1.70 12.58
C PRO A 629 -42.92 -0.28 12.63
N ILE A 630 -44.24 -0.07 12.61
CA ILE A 630 -44.83 1.27 12.52
C ILE A 630 -45.23 1.79 13.90
N ASN A 631 -44.66 2.94 14.27
CA ASN A 631 -44.99 3.67 15.50
C ASN A 631 -45.86 4.91 15.26
N GLN A 632 -45.82 5.48 14.04
CA GLN A 632 -46.59 6.67 13.68
C GLN A 632 -47.26 6.52 12.32
N TYR A 633 -48.57 6.76 12.25
CA TYR A 633 -49.33 6.81 10.99
C TYR A 633 -49.70 8.25 10.63
N PRO A 634 -49.70 8.60 9.33
CA PRO A 634 -50.33 9.83 8.86
C PRO A 634 -51.83 9.83 9.19
N SER A 635 -52.34 10.94 9.71
CA SER A 635 -53.74 11.09 10.11
C SER A 635 -54.51 12.11 9.26
N ILE A 636 -53.82 12.85 8.40
CA ILE A 636 -54.39 13.87 7.53
C ILE A 636 -53.83 13.63 6.12
N TRP A 637 -54.70 13.64 5.12
CA TRP A 637 -54.36 13.44 3.71
C TRP A 637 -55.10 14.46 2.84
N LYS A 638 -54.40 15.11 1.92
CA LYS A 638 -54.99 16.14 1.05
C LYS A 638 -54.46 16.09 -0.37
N LEU A 639 -55.34 16.24 -1.37
CA LEU A 639 -54.90 16.64 -2.70
C LEU A 639 -54.86 18.15 -2.81
N ARG A 640 -53.87 18.68 -3.55
CA ARG A 640 -53.72 20.12 -3.78
C ARG A 640 -53.27 20.40 -5.22
N PHE A 641 -53.83 21.43 -5.85
CA PHE A 641 -53.32 21.98 -7.11
C PHE A 641 -52.05 22.81 -6.89
N ASP A 642 -51.09 22.75 -7.83
CA ASP A 642 -49.87 23.59 -7.82
C ASP A 642 -50.13 25.08 -8.20
N ASN A 643 -51.40 25.48 -8.37
CA ASN A 643 -51.79 26.82 -8.81
C ASN A 643 -52.23 27.73 -7.65
N ILE A 644 -52.15 29.06 -7.87
CA ILE A 644 -52.66 30.06 -6.92
C ILE A 644 -54.20 30.02 -6.91
N ALA A 645 -54.82 30.07 -5.73
CA ALA A 645 -56.27 29.97 -5.57
C ALA A 645 -57.02 31.06 -6.37
N THR A 646 -57.96 30.63 -7.22
CA THR A 646 -58.95 31.48 -7.89
C THR A 646 -60.35 31.00 -7.51
N GLY A 647 -61.34 31.89 -7.49
CA GLY A 647 -62.68 31.56 -6.98
C GLY A 647 -63.49 30.57 -7.84
N ASN A 648 -63.01 30.24 -9.05
CA ASN A 648 -63.76 29.50 -10.07
C ASN A 648 -63.04 28.23 -10.58
N ASN A 649 -61.86 27.91 -10.06
CA ASN A 649 -61.05 26.77 -10.51
C ASN A 649 -60.57 25.97 -9.29
N GLY A 650 -60.35 24.67 -9.48
CA GLY A 650 -59.98 23.73 -8.41
C GLY A 650 -61.01 22.63 -8.17
N PHE A 651 -60.98 22.00 -7.00
CA PHE A 651 -61.93 20.99 -6.55
C PHE A 651 -63.28 21.62 -6.21
N LYS A 652 -64.35 21.15 -6.85
CA LYS A 652 -65.72 21.61 -6.62
C LYS A 652 -66.33 20.99 -5.37
N LYS A 653 -66.78 21.81 -4.43
CA LYS A 653 -67.46 21.39 -3.20
C LYS A 653 -68.95 21.14 -3.44
N ALA A 654 -69.60 20.49 -2.49
CA ALA A 654 -71.04 20.19 -2.53
C ALA A 654 -71.93 21.45 -2.61
N ASP A 655 -71.47 22.58 -2.08
CA ASP A 655 -72.15 23.89 -2.16
C ASP A 655 -71.92 24.63 -3.49
N GLY A 656 -71.15 24.03 -4.42
CA GLY A 656 -70.80 24.60 -5.71
C GLY A 656 -69.60 25.55 -5.69
N SER A 657 -68.98 25.81 -4.54
CA SER A 657 -67.75 26.59 -4.43
C SER A 657 -66.51 25.77 -4.81
N TYR A 658 -65.39 26.44 -5.11
CA TYR A 658 -64.13 25.79 -5.49
C TYR A 658 -63.05 25.92 -4.41
N SER A 659 -62.17 24.94 -4.34
CA SER A 659 -61.01 24.90 -3.44
C SER A 659 -59.78 24.38 -4.17
N THR A 660 -58.60 24.87 -3.82
CA THR A 660 -57.34 24.30 -4.30
C THR A 660 -56.99 22.99 -3.62
N GLU A 661 -57.68 22.65 -2.52
CA GLU A 661 -57.44 21.46 -1.72
C GLU A 661 -58.68 20.57 -1.58
N LEU A 662 -58.47 19.26 -1.52
CA LEU A 662 -59.46 18.24 -1.20
C LEU A 662 -58.96 17.40 -0.02
N ASP A 663 -59.74 17.31 1.05
CA ASP A 663 -59.50 16.38 2.15
C ASP A 663 -59.82 14.95 1.70
N LEU A 664 -58.83 14.07 1.80
CA LEU A 664 -58.96 12.67 1.41
C LEU A 664 -59.37 11.75 2.56
N GLN A 665 -59.35 12.23 3.80
CA GLN A 665 -59.65 11.40 4.97
C GLN A 665 -61.01 10.68 4.89
N PRO A 666 -62.10 11.31 4.39
CA PRO A 666 -63.40 10.64 4.24
C PRO A 666 -63.41 9.50 3.21
N PHE A 667 -62.42 9.45 2.33
CA PHE A 667 -62.36 8.51 1.20
C PHE A 667 -61.38 7.36 1.44
N ALA A 668 -60.72 7.30 2.61
CA ALA A 668 -59.74 6.27 2.93
C ALA A 668 -60.42 4.91 3.23
N PHE A 669 -60.03 3.85 2.51
CA PHE A 669 -60.53 2.49 2.76
C PHE A 669 -59.91 1.83 4.00
N SER A 670 -58.68 2.22 4.36
CA SER A 670 -57.99 1.79 5.58
C SER A 670 -56.99 2.86 6.01
N GLN A 671 -56.91 3.15 7.31
CA GLN A 671 -55.98 4.13 7.89
C GLN A 671 -54.71 3.50 8.47
N ALA A 672 -54.58 2.16 8.44
CA ALA A 672 -53.51 1.43 9.13
C ALA A 672 -52.85 0.34 8.26
N GLY A 673 -52.97 0.45 6.93
CA GLY A 673 -52.39 -0.51 5.98
C GLY A 673 -51.50 0.17 4.94
N THR A 674 -50.53 -0.58 4.42
CA THR A 674 -49.75 -0.19 3.24
C THR A 674 -50.01 -1.23 2.12
N PRO A 675 -50.36 -0.81 0.89
CA PRO A 675 -50.60 0.58 0.50
C PRO A 675 -51.89 1.13 1.14
N MET A 676 -51.90 2.44 1.38
CA MET A 676 -53.07 3.18 1.80
C MET A 676 -53.89 3.57 0.57
N GLU A 677 -55.20 3.33 0.61
CA GLU A 677 -56.06 3.47 -0.57
C GLU A 677 -57.20 4.46 -0.33
N PHE A 678 -57.46 5.31 -1.32
CA PHE A 678 -58.56 6.28 -1.33
C PHE A 678 -59.47 6.05 -2.55
N GLY A 679 -60.77 5.90 -2.28
CA GLY A 679 -61.77 5.56 -3.28
C GLY A 679 -62.57 6.76 -3.76
N LEU A 680 -62.08 7.43 -4.81
CA LEU A 680 -62.87 8.43 -5.56
C LEU A 680 -63.58 7.73 -6.74
N SER A 681 -64.51 6.82 -6.42
CA SER A 681 -65.18 5.92 -7.37
C SER A 681 -66.70 6.07 -7.32
N ASP A 682 -67.37 5.63 -8.39
CA ASP A 682 -68.83 5.54 -8.44
C ASP A 682 -69.33 4.21 -7.87
N PHE A 683 -69.90 4.23 -6.66
CA PHE A 683 -70.47 3.04 -6.02
C PHE A 683 -71.96 2.87 -6.28
N SER A 684 -72.58 3.69 -7.13
CA SER A 684 -74.04 3.65 -7.38
C SER A 684 -74.52 2.29 -7.88
N ASN A 685 -73.72 1.60 -8.70
CA ASN A 685 -74.01 0.25 -9.21
C ASN A 685 -73.94 -0.84 -8.12
N GLU A 686 -73.32 -0.55 -6.98
CA GLU A 686 -73.21 -1.45 -5.82
C GLU A 686 -74.17 -1.04 -4.68
N GLY A 687 -75.07 -0.08 -4.93
CA GLY A 687 -76.02 0.45 -3.94
C GLY A 687 -75.44 1.54 -3.02
N GLY A 688 -74.25 2.05 -3.33
CA GLY A 688 -73.58 3.14 -2.62
C GLY A 688 -73.81 4.52 -3.24
N THR A 689 -73.09 5.53 -2.73
CA THR A 689 -73.12 6.92 -3.22
C THR A 689 -72.00 7.16 -4.23
N ASP A 690 -72.21 7.99 -5.25
CA ASP A 690 -71.12 8.41 -6.16
C ASP A 690 -70.13 9.32 -5.40
N CYS A 691 -68.90 8.85 -5.25
CA CYS A 691 -67.82 9.53 -4.53
C CYS A 691 -66.81 10.20 -5.48
N ARG A 692 -67.04 10.20 -6.80
CA ARG A 692 -66.14 10.85 -7.76
C ARG A 692 -66.09 12.35 -7.50
N GLN A 693 -64.88 12.89 -7.52
CA GLN A 693 -64.67 14.32 -7.30
C GLN A 693 -64.76 15.09 -8.61
N THR A 694 -65.36 16.28 -8.60
CA THR A 694 -65.36 17.18 -9.75
C THR A 694 -64.29 18.25 -9.60
N ILE A 695 -63.55 18.55 -10.67
CA ILE A 695 -62.49 19.57 -10.71
C ILE A 695 -62.67 20.50 -11.92
N THR A 696 -62.32 21.78 -11.78
CA THR A 696 -62.18 22.69 -12.92
C THR A 696 -60.69 23.06 -13.07
N PRO A 697 -60.01 22.71 -14.18
CA PRO A 697 -58.61 23.04 -14.42
C PRO A 697 -58.34 24.56 -14.42
N PHE A 698 -57.14 24.96 -14.02
CA PHE A 698 -56.62 26.32 -14.09
C PHE A 698 -55.98 26.61 -15.46
N SER A 699 -55.48 25.58 -16.15
CA SER A 699 -54.78 25.72 -17.43
C SER A 699 -54.96 24.50 -18.33
N THR A 700 -54.35 24.53 -19.52
CA THR A 700 -54.33 23.41 -20.47
C THR A 700 -53.53 22.21 -19.96
N SER A 701 -52.76 22.37 -18.88
CA SER A 701 -52.01 21.31 -18.22
C SER A 701 -51.74 21.66 -16.76
N ASP A 702 -52.44 21.03 -15.82
CA ASP A 702 -52.27 21.23 -14.38
C ASP A 702 -51.72 19.99 -13.68
N ILE A 703 -51.14 20.23 -12.49
CA ILE A 703 -50.59 19.19 -11.63
C ILE A 703 -51.32 19.22 -10.29
N ILE A 704 -51.82 18.07 -9.87
CA ILE A 704 -52.38 17.83 -8.54
C ILE A 704 -51.41 16.94 -7.77
N ARG A 705 -51.05 17.35 -6.55
CA ARG A 705 -50.15 16.65 -5.65
C ARG A 705 -50.86 16.17 -4.39
N LEU A 706 -50.33 15.13 -3.77
CA LEU A 706 -50.85 14.56 -2.52
C LEU A 706 -49.94 14.97 -1.35
N TYR A 707 -50.55 15.47 -0.28
CA TYR A 707 -49.89 15.89 0.96
C TYR A 707 -50.43 15.08 2.14
N TYR A 708 -49.60 14.89 3.16
CA TYR A 708 -50.00 14.23 4.40
C TYR A 708 -49.40 14.88 5.64
N ALA A 709 -50.00 14.66 6.80
CA ALA A 709 -49.44 15.06 8.10
C ALA A 709 -49.66 13.97 9.16
N PHE A 710 -48.76 13.94 10.14
CA PHE A 710 -48.80 12.98 11.25
C PHE A 710 -49.67 13.49 12.40
N TYR A 711 -50.25 12.56 13.15
CA TYR A 711 -51.09 12.88 14.32
C TYR A 711 -50.35 13.71 15.38
N GLU A 712 -49.08 13.39 15.63
CA GLU A 712 -48.25 14.08 16.62
C GLU A 712 -47.78 15.47 16.17
N ASN A 713 -47.82 15.75 14.86
CA ASN A 713 -47.45 17.05 14.31
C ASN A 713 -48.32 17.43 13.10
N PRO A 714 -49.60 17.75 13.32
CA PRO A 714 -50.56 18.01 12.24
C PRO A 714 -50.28 19.31 11.48
N GLN A 715 -49.40 20.18 12.01
CA GLN A 715 -49.03 21.45 11.39
C GLN A 715 -47.93 21.31 10.35
N LYS A 716 -47.21 20.18 10.34
CA LYS A 716 -46.13 19.92 9.39
C LYS A 716 -46.63 18.98 8.30
N GLU A 717 -46.94 19.55 7.14
CA GLU A 717 -47.34 18.80 5.95
C GLU A 717 -46.12 18.29 5.19
N TYR A 718 -46.24 17.08 4.65
CA TYR A 718 -45.25 16.39 3.84
C TYR A 718 -45.85 16.11 2.46
N LEU A 719 -45.06 16.32 1.41
CA LEU A 719 -45.46 16.05 0.03
C LEU A 719 -45.10 14.61 -0.34
N THR A 720 -46.05 13.85 -0.90
CA THR A 720 -45.76 12.51 -1.43
C THR A 720 -45.03 12.60 -2.77
N SER A 721 -44.32 11.53 -3.12
CA SER A 721 -43.75 11.41 -4.47
C SER A 721 -44.81 10.91 -5.45
N GLY A 722 -45.00 11.64 -6.56
CA GLY A 722 -46.02 11.38 -7.57
C GLY A 722 -46.96 12.56 -7.76
N SER A 723 -47.75 12.54 -8.83
CA SER A 723 -48.75 13.56 -9.10
C SER A 723 -49.79 13.08 -10.12
N ILE A 724 -50.96 13.67 -10.09
CA ILE A 724 -51.97 13.56 -11.14
C ILE A 724 -51.77 14.72 -12.10
N ILE A 725 -51.69 14.44 -13.40
CA ILE A 725 -51.56 15.46 -14.45
C ILE A 725 -52.92 15.60 -15.14
N VAL A 726 -53.46 16.81 -15.22
CA VAL A 726 -54.74 17.08 -15.89
C VAL A 726 -54.44 17.91 -17.13
N MET A 727 -54.68 17.38 -18.32
CA MET A 727 -54.23 17.98 -19.59
C MET A 727 -55.36 18.06 -20.62
N GLU A 728 -55.38 19.10 -21.43
CA GLU A 728 -56.29 19.23 -22.57
C GLU A 728 -55.89 18.23 -23.68
N GLN A 729 -56.87 17.57 -24.32
CA GLN A 729 -56.61 16.72 -25.48
C GLN A 729 -56.03 17.55 -26.64
N PRO A 730 -54.98 17.06 -27.33
CA PRO A 730 -54.32 17.77 -28.41
C PRO A 730 -55.23 18.07 -29.61
#